data_AF-A0A2H6FEP9-F1
#
_entry.id   AF-A0A2H6FEP9-F1
#
_cell.length_a   1.000
_cell.length_b   1.000
_cell.length_c   1.000
_cell.angle_alpha   90.00
_cell.angle_beta   90.00
_cell.angle_gamma   90.00
#
_symmetry.space_group_name_H-M   'P 1'
#
loop_
_entity.id
_entity.type
_entity.pdbx_description
1 polymer ?
#
loop_
_entity_poly.entity_id
_entity_poly.type
_entity_poly.pdbx_seq_one_letter_code
_entity_poly.pdbx_strand_id
1 'polypeptide(L)'
;MTDKATIIKQTQKFIARGQYDKAIMMWSEFVSGKPNANIFNTIGDLYLKINKRQSAIEWFHKSATLFREEGFSPRALAIYKKILNIDPSEADALLALGELNEEKGLVPDAIKFYLASVDALNKKGRKDELLNIYNRILDIAPSNLPLRNKIAEYYIKEGFNHEASKELIYIARFYEEKGESEQAADYFNKAVELFPQNSDAYLSMSKLYHTLGKTEEAATVLKKAIKAFPDDVDLNIRISGQLIENGKLEEAEELLNRISGKEPDNAYIKEQVAYIHLSKGDKEKAWAIYSPIIDKLLETKKPGKLIEVLKELYDEDPIEVSKKLAYLYKKEGDHENTLLELIKAGELLKNSGMKDEAVSILNEAKKVDPENEKVNRLIMELREETGVEQAPVESEKSMEEAITEAEILLRYGKTGEAMKLLESLKTREPENMEVHNKLKSLYLETGEKELAVTECIILANLYKKADNPGMNEQLLNEAFNIDPDDPRLAERSAATISEKSTLSTSAAEKLPVETEGYEEDISEADFYFRQGLHSEALEIYQRLSEAMPGNQEIQNKINKIQHTEETEMVKEPVEETAMEVSAGDESVYDATAETLEDILLEGEEEIPEPSLENDVLEIFQEFKKGIETQLEEEDSETHYNLGIAYKEMGLLDDAIKEFQTASKDNSKTVQASSMLGLCYIEKELYPLAIDSLKKVLDNIIERDDAYWGTKYDLASAYEKNGNIKKATELFTEIYSNNAKFRKVDEKLNTLKGSSAAKTEAPTPAKKKKERISYI
;
A
#
# COMPACT_ATOMS: atom_id res chain seq x y z
N MET A 1 -16.09 -44.11 -19.96
CA MET A 1 -15.05 -43.45 -19.16
C MET A 1 -13.88 -44.40 -19.10
N THR A 2 -12.85 -44.13 -19.89
CA THR A 2 -11.63 -44.94 -19.97
C THR A 2 -10.83 -44.69 -18.68
N ASP A 3 -10.47 -45.76 -17.98
CA ASP A 3 -9.74 -45.73 -16.71
C ASP A 3 -8.38 -45.02 -16.87
N LYS A 4 -8.08 -44.07 -15.96
CA LYS A 4 -6.87 -43.23 -15.95
C LYS A 4 -5.59 -44.06 -15.93
N ALA A 5 -5.58 -45.16 -15.17
CA ALA A 5 -4.46 -46.08 -15.10
C ALA A 5 -4.19 -46.77 -16.45
N THR A 6 -5.26 -47.03 -17.20
CA THR A 6 -5.19 -47.65 -18.53
C THR A 6 -4.57 -46.70 -19.55
N ILE A 7 -4.89 -45.40 -19.51
CA ILE A 7 -4.31 -44.38 -20.38
C ILE A 7 -2.79 -44.26 -20.12
N ILE A 8 -2.37 -44.11 -18.87
CA ILE A 8 -0.95 -43.99 -18.49
C ILE A 8 -0.14 -45.19 -19.01
N LYS A 9 -0.63 -46.41 -18.78
CA LYS A 9 0.03 -47.65 -19.20
C LYS A 9 0.12 -47.79 -20.73
N GLN A 10 -0.92 -47.36 -21.45
CA GLN A 10 -0.91 -47.34 -22.92
C GLN A 10 0.08 -46.31 -23.46
N THR A 11 0.14 -45.12 -22.85
CA THR A 11 1.07 -44.07 -23.25
C THR A 11 2.53 -44.49 -23.03
N GLN A 12 2.85 -45.07 -21.86
CA GLN A 12 4.19 -45.63 -21.60
C GLN A 12 4.59 -46.70 -22.61
N LYS A 13 3.64 -47.55 -23.04
CA LYS A 13 3.87 -48.56 -24.07
C LYS A 13 4.16 -47.92 -25.43
N PHE A 14 3.56 -46.79 -25.77
CA PHE A 14 3.90 -46.03 -26.98
C PHE A 14 5.28 -45.39 -26.88
N ILE A 15 5.64 -44.81 -25.73
CA ILE A 15 6.97 -44.23 -25.47
C ILE A 15 8.07 -45.29 -25.60
N ALA A 16 7.89 -46.46 -24.96
CA ALA A 16 8.85 -47.57 -25.02
C ALA A 16 9.03 -48.14 -26.44
N ARG A 17 8.06 -47.92 -27.33
CA ARG A 17 8.10 -48.33 -28.75
C ARG A 17 8.57 -47.22 -29.69
N GLY A 18 8.99 -46.06 -29.16
CA GLY A 18 9.36 -44.88 -29.94
C GLY A 18 8.20 -44.23 -30.70
N GLN A 19 6.95 -44.55 -30.37
CA GLN A 19 5.74 -44.01 -31.01
C GLN A 19 5.32 -42.70 -30.34
N TYR A 20 6.19 -41.69 -30.38
CA TYR A 20 6.03 -40.44 -29.64
C TYR A 20 4.79 -39.63 -30.05
N ASP A 21 4.44 -39.55 -31.35
CA ASP A 21 3.24 -38.81 -31.79
C ASP A 21 1.94 -39.38 -31.20
N LYS A 22 1.86 -40.71 -31.05
CA LYS A 22 0.69 -41.37 -30.42
C LYS A 22 0.66 -41.13 -28.92
N ALA A 23 1.83 -41.11 -28.28
CA ALA A 23 1.95 -40.81 -26.85
C ALA A 23 1.53 -39.37 -26.55
N ILE A 24 1.95 -38.41 -27.38
CA ILE A 24 1.57 -37.00 -27.29
C ILE A 24 0.06 -36.84 -27.44
N MET A 25 -0.54 -37.42 -28.48
CA MET A 25 -1.99 -37.32 -28.71
C MET A 25 -2.80 -37.83 -27.51
N MET A 26 -2.38 -38.97 -26.95
CA MET A 26 -3.05 -39.58 -25.80
C MET A 26 -2.90 -38.75 -24.52
N TRP A 27 -1.71 -38.19 -24.26
CA TRP A 27 -1.51 -37.27 -23.13
C TRP A 27 -2.27 -35.95 -23.31
N SER A 28 -2.28 -35.36 -24.51
CA SER A 28 -3.01 -34.12 -24.79
C SER A 28 -4.53 -34.29 -24.63
N GLU A 29 -5.09 -35.42 -25.06
CA GLU A 29 -6.51 -35.74 -24.84
C GLU A 29 -6.81 -35.89 -23.35
N PHE A 30 -5.94 -36.56 -22.59
CA PHE A 30 -6.11 -36.75 -21.16
C PHE A 30 -6.12 -35.42 -20.38
N VAL A 31 -5.21 -34.50 -20.70
CA VAL A 31 -5.09 -33.22 -19.99
C VAL A 31 -6.16 -32.21 -20.41
N SER A 32 -6.83 -32.40 -21.55
CA SER A 32 -7.96 -31.57 -21.97
C SER A 32 -9.14 -31.60 -20.98
N GLY A 33 -9.23 -32.65 -20.14
CA GLY A 33 -10.24 -32.77 -19.09
C GLY A 33 -9.81 -32.30 -17.69
N LYS A 34 -8.51 -32.32 -17.38
CA LYS A 34 -7.92 -31.86 -16.11
C LYS A 34 -6.46 -31.43 -16.34
N PRO A 35 -6.13 -30.12 -16.25
CA PRO A 35 -4.75 -29.62 -16.33
C PRO A 35 -3.84 -30.30 -15.31
N ASN A 36 -2.59 -30.59 -15.69
CA ASN A 36 -1.59 -31.18 -14.81
C ASN A 36 -0.18 -30.81 -15.29
N ALA A 37 0.61 -30.18 -14.42
CA ALA A 37 1.90 -29.63 -14.76
C ALA A 37 2.91 -30.73 -15.16
N ASN A 38 2.98 -31.82 -14.40
CA ASN A 38 3.89 -32.95 -14.70
C ASN A 38 3.62 -33.55 -16.09
N ILE A 39 2.35 -33.63 -16.48
CA ILE A 39 1.99 -34.16 -17.81
C ILE A 39 2.35 -33.15 -18.91
N PHE A 40 2.17 -31.85 -18.68
CA PHE A 40 2.64 -30.82 -19.61
C PHE A 40 4.16 -30.89 -19.82
N ASN A 41 4.95 -31.04 -18.75
CA ASN A 41 6.40 -31.27 -18.83
C ASN A 41 6.72 -32.52 -19.69
N THR A 42 6.06 -33.65 -19.39
CA THR A 42 6.24 -34.90 -20.15
C THR A 42 5.91 -34.73 -21.63
N ILE A 43 4.84 -34.00 -21.97
CA ILE A 43 4.48 -33.71 -23.36
C ILE A 43 5.58 -32.87 -24.04
N GLY A 44 6.12 -31.86 -23.33
CA GLY A 44 7.26 -31.06 -23.80
C GLY A 44 8.48 -31.91 -24.15
N ASP A 45 8.88 -32.83 -23.27
CA ASP A 45 9.99 -33.75 -23.50
C ASP A 45 9.75 -34.68 -24.70
N LEU A 46 8.51 -35.14 -24.89
CA LEU A 46 8.15 -35.93 -26.07
C LEU A 46 8.26 -35.12 -27.36
N TYR A 47 7.90 -33.84 -27.35
CA TYR A 47 8.10 -32.93 -28.48
C TYR A 47 9.58 -32.68 -28.79
N LEU A 48 10.44 -32.62 -27.77
CA LEU A 48 11.90 -32.56 -27.96
C LEU A 48 12.44 -33.82 -28.64
N LYS A 49 11.96 -35.01 -28.25
CA LYS A 49 12.37 -36.30 -28.87
C LYS A 49 12.03 -36.40 -30.35
N ILE A 50 11.00 -35.69 -30.82
CA ILE A 50 10.64 -35.58 -32.24
C ILE A 50 11.16 -34.29 -32.90
N ASN A 51 12.08 -33.58 -32.24
CA ASN A 51 12.76 -32.37 -32.71
C ASN A 51 11.79 -31.20 -33.06
N LYS A 52 10.63 -31.14 -32.40
CA LYS A 52 9.66 -30.04 -32.52
C LYS A 52 9.85 -29.05 -31.37
N ARG A 53 10.91 -28.24 -31.46
CA ARG A 53 11.35 -27.34 -30.39
C ARG A 53 10.30 -26.31 -29.96
N GLN A 54 9.65 -25.63 -30.91
CA GLN A 54 8.64 -24.60 -30.58
C GLN A 54 7.46 -25.20 -29.80
N SER A 55 6.97 -26.37 -30.24
CA SER A 55 5.90 -27.06 -29.52
C SER A 55 6.36 -27.48 -28.12
N ALA A 56 7.60 -27.93 -27.96
CA ALA A 56 8.12 -28.25 -26.63
C ALA A 56 8.08 -27.03 -25.70
N ILE A 57 8.57 -25.87 -26.17
CA ILE A 57 8.54 -24.60 -25.43
C ILE A 57 7.11 -24.22 -25.01
N GLU A 58 6.13 -24.30 -25.92
CA GLU A 58 4.72 -24.01 -25.60
C GLU A 58 4.16 -24.90 -24.48
N TRP A 59 4.51 -26.18 -24.45
CA TRP A 59 4.07 -27.11 -23.41
C TRP A 59 4.82 -26.91 -22.10
N PHE A 60 6.11 -26.59 -22.15
CA PHE A 60 6.89 -26.22 -20.97
C PHE A 60 6.36 -24.94 -20.33
N HIS A 61 5.96 -23.92 -21.11
CA HIS A 61 5.31 -22.73 -20.56
C HIS A 61 4.04 -23.09 -19.79
N LYS A 62 3.15 -23.92 -20.35
CA LYS A 62 1.95 -24.40 -19.64
C LYS A 62 2.28 -25.13 -18.34
N SER A 63 3.35 -25.94 -18.35
CA SER A 63 3.84 -26.62 -17.16
C SER A 63 4.33 -25.63 -16.10
N ALA A 64 5.16 -24.67 -16.49
CA ALA A 64 5.77 -23.71 -15.57
C ALA A 64 4.73 -22.75 -14.96
N THR A 65 3.78 -22.26 -15.76
CA THR A 65 2.68 -21.43 -15.27
C THR A 65 1.83 -22.18 -14.26
N LEU A 66 1.46 -23.43 -14.53
CA LEU A 66 0.64 -24.21 -13.61
C LEU A 66 1.39 -24.55 -12.31
N PHE A 67 2.69 -24.87 -12.37
CA PHE A 67 3.50 -25.03 -11.16
C PHE A 67 3.57 -23.75 -10.33
N ARG A 68 3.64 -22.59 -10.97
CA ARG A 68 3.65 -21.30 -10.27
C ARG A 68 2.29 -20.99 -9.62
N GLU A 69 1.18 -21.26 -10.31
CA GLU A 69 -0.18 -21.13 -9.76
C GLU A 69 -0.41 -22.06 -8.56
N GLU A 70 0.19 -23.25 -8.58
CA GLU A 70 0.17 -24.21 -7.46
C GLU A 70 1.13 -23.83 -6.31
N GLY A 71 1.90 -22.75 -6.43
CA GLY A 71 2.88 -22.29 -5.42
C GLY A 71 4.22 -23.04 -5.45
N PHE A 72 4.47 -23.88 -6.44
CA PHE A 72 5.72 -24.63 -6.60
C PHE A 72 6.77 -23.85 -7.42
N SER A 73 7.17 -22.66 -6.95
CA SER A 73 8.13 -21.78 -7.63
C SER A 73 9.48 -22.45 -8.00
N PRO A 74 10.07 -23.36 -7.19
CA PRO A 74 11.29 -24.07 -7.58
C PRO A 74 11.11 -24.97 -8.81
N ARG A 75 9.94 -25.62 -8.94
CA ARG A 75 9.61 -26.46 -10.10
C ARG A 75 9.39 -25.61 -11.35
N ALA A 76 8.68 -24.50 -11.21
CA ALA A 76 8.51 -23.56 -12.31
C ALA A 76 9.87 -23.04 -12.84
N LEU A 77 10.80 -22.70 -11.93
CA LEU A 77 12.15 -22.26 -12.27
C LEU A 77 12.92 -23.32 -13.07
N ALA A 78 12.87 -24.59 -12.67
CA ALA A 78 13.50 -25.69 -13.40
C ALA A 78 12.95 -25.82 -14.84
N ILE A 79 11.63 -25.65 -15.02
CA ILE A 79 11.01 -25.69 -16.34
C ILE A 79 11.40 -24.45 -17.19
N TYR A 80 11.43 -23.25 -16.62
CA TYR A 80 11.93 -22.06 -17.33
C TYR A 80 13.40 -22.21 -17.74
N LYS A 81 14.23 -22.83 -16.91
CA LYS A 81 15.60 -23.20 -17.27
C LYS A 81 15.64 -24.19 -18.45
N LYS A 82 14.78 -25.22 -18.46
CA LYS A 82 14.64 -26.14 -19.61
C LYS A 82 14.28 -25.37 -20.89
N ILE A 83 13.38 -24.37 -20.80
CA ILE A 83 13.02 -23.51 -21.94
C ILE A 83 14.24 -22.73 -22.45
N LEU A 84 14.98 -22.05 -21.58
CA LEU A 84 16.15 -21.24 -21.97
C LEU A 84 17.33 -22.07 -22.51
N ASN A 85 17.46 -23.32 -22.10
CA ASN A 85 18.42 -24.25 -22.70
C ASN A 85 18.08 -24.61 -24.15
N ILE A 86 16.80 -24.53 -24.54
CA ILE A 86 16.33 -24.77 -25.90
C ILE A 86 16.44 -23.49 -26.74
N ASP A 87 15.96 -22.38 -26.18
CA ASP A 87 16.01 -21.04 -26.76
C ASP A 87 16.37 -19.99 -25.69
N PRO A 88 17.64 -19.55 -25.63
CA PRO A 88 18.09 -18.53 -24.68
C PRO A 88 17.41 -17.16 -24.86
N SER A 89 16.76 -16.94 -26.00
CA SER A 89 16.09 -15.68 -26.37
C SER A 89 14.57 -15.76 -26.22
N GLU A 90 14.05 -16.74 -25.46
CA GLU A 90 12.61 -16.84 -25.27
C GLU A 90 12.09 -15.82 -24.25
N ALA A 91 11.53 -14.73 -24.80
CA ALA A 91 11.07 -13.55 -24.07
C ALA A 91 10.15 -13.86 -22.88
N ASP A 92 9.17 -14.76 -23.07
CA ASP A 92 8.17 -15.07 -22.04
C ASP A 92 8.81 -15.82 -20.86
N ALA A 93 9.83 -16.64 -21.12
CA ALA A 93 10.56 -17.35 -20.07
C ALA A 93 11.48 -16.42 -19.30
N LEU A 94 12.16 -15.50 -20.00
CA LEU A 94 12.97 -14.44 -19.38
C LEU A 94 12.11 -13.51 -18.52
N LEU A 95 10.92 -13.12 -19.02
CA LEU A 95 9.96 -12.32 -18.27
C LEU A 95 9.56 -13.04 -16.98
N ALA A 96 9.11 -14.29 -17.08
CA ALA A 96 8.69 -15.07 -15.92
C ALA A 96 9.82 -15.29 -14.89
N LEU A 97 11.07 -15.43 -15.33
CA LEU A 97 12.21 -15.45 -14.41
C LEU A 97 12.45 -14.10 -13.74
N GLY A 98 12.27 -12.99 -14.44
CA GLY A 98 12.29 -11.66 -13.84
C GLY A 98 11.24 -11.52 -12.73
N GLU A 99 10.02 -12.00 -12.99
CA GLU A 99 8.91 -11.97 -12.02
C GLU A 99 9.18 -12.85 -10.80
N LEU A 100 9.72 -14.05 -11.00
CA LEU A 100 10.09 -14.94 -9.90
C LEU A 100 11.22 -14.35 -9.04
N ASN A 101 12.13 -13.57 -9.62
CA ASN A 101 13.17 -12.88 -8.88
C ASN A 101 12.62 -11.63 -8.16
N GLU A 102 11.67 -10.92 -8.77
CA GLU A 102 10.92 -9.83 -8.12
C GLU A 102 10.16 -10.35 -6.89
N GLU A 103 9.44 -11.47 -7.00
CA GLU A 103 8.73 -12.12 -5.88
C GLU A 103 9.67 -12.50 -4.73
N LYS A 104 10.94 -12.82 -5.03
CA LYS A 104 11.98 -13.13 -4.05
C LYS A 104 12.68 -11.90 -3.48
N GLY A 105 12.39 -10.70 -3.99
CA GLY A 105 13.10 -9.47 -3.64
C GLY A 105 14.51 -9.34 -4.26
N LEU A 106 14.87 -10.21 -5.20
CA LEU A 106 16.16 -10.16 -5.92
C LEU A 106 16.07 -9.14 -7.06
N VAL A 107 15.99 -7.85 -6.72
CA VAL A 107 15.76 -6.75 -7.66
C VAL A 107 16.81 -6.68 -8.79
N PRO A 108 18.12 -6.82 -8.55
CA PRO A 108 19.11 -6.79 -9.62
C PRO A 108 18.92 -7.92 -10.66
N ASP A 109 18.64 -9.13 -10.20
CA ASP A 109 18.38 -10.27 -11.07
C ASP A 109 17.07 -10.11 -11.82
N ALA A 110 16.03 -9.62 -11.14
CA ALA A 110 14.74 -9.30 -11.76
C ALA A 110 14.91 -8.34 -12.94
N ILE A 111 15.63 -7.22 -12.72
CA ILE A 111 15.91 -6.24 -13.77
C ILE A 111 16.76 -6.86 -14.88
N LYS A 112 17.78 -7.66 -14.56
CA LYS A 112 18.61 -8.34 -15.57
C LYS A 112 17.75 -9.23 -16.49
N PHE A 113 16.86 -10.04 -15.93
CA PHE A 113 15.97 -10.91 -16.70
C PHE A 113 14.89 -10.13 -17.48
N TYR A 114 14.35 -9.05 -16.90
CA TYR A 114 13.43 -8.16 -17.61
C TYR A 114 14.08 -7.50 -18.81
N LEU A 115 15.30 -6.99 -18.66
CA LEU A 115 16.07 -6.40 -19.74
C LEU A 115 16.40 -7.43 -20.84
N ALA A 116 16.74 -8.67 -20.45
CA ALA A 116 16.94 -9.74 -21.42
C ALA A 116 15.65 -10.08 -22.20
N SER A 117 14.50 -10.06 -21.52
CA SER A 117 13.19 -10.24 -22.17
C SER A 117 12.91 -9.10 -23.17
N VAL A 118 13.22 -7.85 -22.81
CA VAL A 118 13.12 -6.68 -23.70
C VAL A 118 13.99 -6.88 -24.94
N ASP A 119 15.25 -7.29 -24.81
CA ASP A 119 16.14 -7.57 -25.95
C ASP A 119 15.53 -8.60 -26.91
N ALA A 120 14.97 -9.68 -26.35
CA ALA A 120 14.30 -10.71 -27.13
C ALA A 120 13.04 -10.20 -27.85
N LEU A 121 12.21 -9.39 -27.17
CA LEU A 121 11.00 -8.81 -27.76
C LEU A 121 11.30 -7.76 -28.83
N ASN A 122 12.35 -6.97 -28.63
CA ASN A 122 12.79 -5.94 -29.57
C ASN A 122 13.19 -6.58 -30.90
N LYS A 123 13.93 -7.70 -30.86
CA LYS A 123 14.27 -8.51 -32.06
C LYS A 123 13.03 -9.07 -32.77
N LYS A 124 11.99 -9.41 -32.01
CA LYS A 124 10.71 -9.93 -32.54
C LYS A 124 9.76 -8.79 -33.00
N GLY A 125 10.11 -7.52 -32.77
CA GLY A 125 9.31 -6.35 -33.17
C GLY A 125 8.02 -6.15 -32.34
N ARG A 126 7.92 -6.77 -31.15
CA ARG A 126 6.73 -6.72 -30.27
C ARG A 126 6.80 -5.53 -29.33
N LYS A 127 6.57 -4.33 -29.87
CA LYS A 127 6.76 -3.05 -29.16
C LYS A 127 5.83 -2.82 -27.97
N ASP A 128 4.57 -3.26 -28.04
CA ASP A 128 3.56 -2.99 -27.01
C ASP A 128 3.91 -3.65 -25.66
N GLU A 129 4.59 -4.80 -25.70
CA GLU A 129 4.98 -5.54 -24.51
C GLU A 129 6.20 -4.94 -23.82
N LEU A 130 7.03 -4.19 -24.55
CA LEU A 130 8.21 -3.53 -23.99
C LEU A 130 7.82 -2.52 -22.92
N LEU A 131 6.77 -1.72 -23.17
CA LEU A 131 6.30 -0.70 -22.23
C LEU A 131 5.90 -1.31 -20.88
N ASN A 132 5.24 -2.47 -20.90
CA ASN A 132 4.85 -3.15 -19.66
C ASN A 132 6.08 -3.56 -18.84
N ILE A 133 7.12 -4.09 -19.50
CA ILE A 133 8.33 -4.54 -18.81
C ILE A 133 9.12 -3.34 -18.26
N TYR A 134 9.27 -2.26 -19.04
CA TYR A 134 9.94 -1.05 -18.57
C TYR A 134 9.20 -0.39 -17.40
N ASN A 135 7.87 -0.32 -17.44
CA ASN A 135 7.10 0.20 -16.30
C ASN A 135 7.34 -0.64 -15.05
N ARG A 136 7.38 -1.97 -15.16
CA ARG A 136 7.73 -2.83 -14.02
C ARG A 136 9.13 -2.59 -13.48
N ILE A 137 10.12 -2.42 -14.37
CA ILE A 137 11.49 -2.06 -13.97
C ILE A 137 11.49 -0.74 -13.18
N LEU A 138 10.72 0.25 -13.63
CA LEU A 138 10.58 1.54 -12.94
C LEU A 138 9.83 1.43 -11.61
N ASP A 139 8.88 0.51 -11.49
CA ASP A 139 8.12 0.28 -10.25
C ASP A 139 8.96 -0.39 -9.15
N ILE A 140 9.84 -1.33 -9.52
CA ILE A 140 10.72 -2.01 -8.56
C ILE A 140 11.98 -1.20 -8.21
N ALA A 141 12.33 -0.20 -9.03
CA ALA A 141 13.46 0.71 -8.79
C ALA A 141 13.07 2.19 -8.97
N PRO A 142 12.09 2.71 -8.22
CA PRO A 142 11.46 4.01 -8.48
C PRO A 142 12.38 5.20 -8.22
N SER A 143 13.33 5.05 -7.29
CA SER A 143 14.31 6.07 -6.89
C SER A 143 15.58 6.07 -7.74
N ASN A 144 15.73 5.12 -8.67
CA ASN A 144 16.92 5.02 -9.51
C ASN A 144 16.82 5.97 -10.71
N LEU A 145 17.23 7.22 -10.52
CA LEU A 145 17.18 8.23 -11.58
C LEU A 145 18.03 7.90 -12.82
N PRO A 146 19.27 7.39 -12.69
CA PRO A 146 20.07 7.08 -13.87
C PRO A 146 19.40 6.02 -14.76
N LEU A 147 18.85 4.96 -14.14
CA LEU A 147 18.01 3.96 -14.81
C LEU A 147 16.81 4.61 -15.51
N ARG A 148 16.05 5.46 -14.79
CA ARG A 148 14.86 6.12 -15.34
C ARG A 148 15.21 7.01 -16.53
N ASN A 149 16.28 7.79 -16.45
CA ASN A 149 16.74 8.62 -17.56
C ASN A 149 17.11 7.76 -18.77
N LYS A 150 17.77 6.62 -18.55
CA LYS A 150 18.13 5.72 -19.65
C LYS A 150 16.90 5.07 -20.31
N ILE A 151 15.90 4.69 -19.53
CA ILE A 151 14.62 4.22 -20.06
C ILE A 151 13.90 5.32 -20.85
N ALA A 152 13.94 6.57 -20.38
CA ALA A 152 13.40 7.71 -21.12
C ALA A 152 14.10 7.93 -22.47
N GLU A 153 15.44 7.82 -22.53
CA GLU A 153 16.21 7.86 -23.79
C GLU A 153 15.79 6.75 -24.75
N TYR A 154 15.57 5.54 -24.23
CA TYR A 154 15.06 4.41 -25.01
C TYR A 154 13.65 4.67 -25.54
N TYR A 155 12.74 5.19 -24.71
CA TYR A 155 11.39 5.59 -25.13
C TYR A 155 11.44 6.62 -26.27
N ILE A 156 12.34 7.60 -26.20
CA ILE A 156 12.54 8.57 -27.29
C ILE A 156 13.00 7.88 -28.58
N LYS A 157 13.97 6.96 -28.48
CA LYS A 157 14.50 6.22 -29.64
C LYS A 157 13.42 5.38 -30.34
N GLU A 158 12.56 4.73 -29.56
CA GLU A 158 11.50 3.86 -30.07
C GLU A 158 10.22 4.61 -30.50
N GLY A 159 10.10 5.90 -30.16
CA GLY A 159 8.99 6.78 -30.52
C GLY A 159 7.87 6.88 -29.48
N PHE A 160 8.08 6.36 -28.27
CA PHE A 160 7.17 6.45 -27.12
C PHE A 160 7.28 7.83 -26.44
N ASN A 161 7.02 8.90 -27.21
CA ASN A 161 7.30 10.28 -26.79
C ASN A 161 6.47 10.73 -25.57
N HIS A 162 5.24 10.22 -25.44
CA HIS A 162 4.37 10.54 -24.31
C HIS A 162 4.89 9.91 -23.01
N GLU A 163 5.29 8.64 -23.06
CA GLU A 163 5.88 7.90 -21.95
C GLU A 163 7.22 8.51 -21.55
N ALA A 164 8.10 8.78 -22.52
CA ALA A 164 9.35 9.51 -22.28
C ALA A 164 9.12 10.88 -21.62
N SER A 165 8.11 11.64 -22.06
CA SER A 165 7.76 12.93 -21.47
C SER A 165 7.36 12.80 -19.99
N LYS A 166 6.61 11.75 -19.64
CA LYS A 166 6.26 11.45 -18.22
C LYS A 166 7.50 11.15 -17.39
N GLU A 167 8.42 10.34 -17.90
CA GLU A 167 9.65 10.01 -17.19
C GLU A 167 10.55 11.23 -16.99
N LEU A 168 10.67 12.10 -17.99
CA LEU A 168 11.40 13.37 -17.88
C LEU A 168 10.78 14.31 -16.84
N ILE A 169 9.44 14.37 -16.75
CA ILE A 169 8.74 15.13 -15.69
C ILE A 169 9.05 14.57 -14.31
N TYR A 170 9.10 13.24 -14.15
CA TYR A 170 9.44 12.62 -12.88
C TYR A 170 10.87 12.99 -12.46
N ILE A 171 11.83 12.87 -13.37
CA ILE A 171 13.23 13.27 -13.13
C ILE A 171 13.30 14.75 -12.76
N ALA A 172 12.57 15.61 -13.46
CA ALA A 172 12.51 17.04 -13.15
C ALA A 172 11.98 17.32 -11.73
N ARG A 173 10.91 16.64 -11.31
CA ARG A 173 10.34 16.76 -9.96
C ARG A 173 11.30 16.31 -8.87
N PHE A 174 12.06 15.24 -9.12
CA PHE A 174 13.08 14.81 -8.17
C PHE A 174 14.17 15.87 -7.99
N TYR A 175 14.64 16.50 -9.08
CA TYR A 175 15.59 17.61 -8.98
C TYR A 175 14.99 18.85 -8.31
N GLU A 176 13.70 19.12 -8.52
CA GLU A 176 12.96 20.17 -7.80
C GLU A 176 12.95 19.89 -6.28
N GLU A 177 12.65 18.65 -5.87
CA GLU A 177 12.67 18.23 -4.46
C GLU A 177 14.06 18.35 -3.82
N LYS A 178 15.13 18.09 -4.58
CA LYS A 178 16.52 18.32 -4.14
C LYS A 178 16.93 19.79 -4.11
N GLY A 179 16.09 20.71 -4.60
CA GLY A 179 16.39 22.13 -4.74
C GLY A 179 17.28 22.46 -5.95
N GLU A 180 17.63 21.48 -6.78
CA GLU A 180 18.45 21.62 -8.00
C GLU A 180 17.61 22.17 -9.17
N SER A 181 17.19 23.42 -8.99
CA SER A 181 16.13 24.05 -9.78
C SER A 181 16.50 24.28 -11.26
N GLU A 182 17.78 24.45 -11.58
CA GLU A 182 18.23 24.58 -12.98
C GLU A 182 18.08 23.25 -13.74
N GLN A 183 18.48 22.14 -13.12
CA GLN A 183 18.35 20.83 -13.74
C GLN A 183 16.88 20.43 -13.89
N ALA A 184 16.05 20.72 -12.89
CA ALA A 184 14.61 20.52 -12.98
C ALA A 184 14.00 21.26 -14.19
N ALA A 185 14.38 22.52 -14.40
CA ALA A 185 13.93 23.31 -15.54
C ALA A 185 14.39 22.73 -16.89
N ASP A 186 15.62 22.22 -16.97
CA ASP A 186 16.13 21.57 -18.19
C ASP A 186 15.33 20.32 -18.55
N TYR A 187 15.03 19.46 -17.58
CA TYR A 187 14.22 18.25 -17.82
C TYR A 187 12.77 18.58 -18.16
N PHE A 188 12.16 19.58 -17.53
CA PHE A 188 10.83 20.04 -17.92
C PHE A 188 10.82 20.60 -19.35
N ASN A 189 11.83 21.38 -19.75
CA ASN A 189 11.95 21.88 -21.11
C ASN A 189 12.08 20.73 -22.12
N LYS A 190 12.93 19.74 -21.84
CA LYS A 190 13.02 18.53 -22.68
C LYS A 190 11.67 17.82 -22.81
N ALA A 191 10.92 17.69 -21.72
CA ALA A 191 9.60 17.05 -21.71
C ALA A 191 8.59 17.81 -22.59
N VAL A 192 8.60 19.15 -22.54
CA VAL A 192 7.77 20.03 -23.35
C VAL A 192 8.15 19.98 -24.84
N GLU A 193 9.44 19.99 -25.16
CA GLU A 193 9.93 19.92 -26.54
C GLU A 193 9.63 18.57 -27.19
N LEU A 194 9.77 17.49 -26.42
CA LEU A 194 9.54 16.13 -26.88
C LEU A 194 8.05 15.84 -27.14
N PHE A 195 7.18 16.24 -26.21
CA PHE A 195 5.74 16.03 -26.33
C PHE A 195 4.97 17.28 -25.93
N PRO A 196 4.77 18.24 -26.86
CA PRO A 196 4.05 19.49 -26.60
C PRO A 196 2.57 19.33 -26.20
N GLN A 197 2.00 18.13 -26.35
CA GLN A 197 0.65 17.81 -25.89
C GLN A 197 0.62 17.29 -24.43
N ASN A 198 1.75 17.33 -23.72
CA ASN A 198 1.77 17.08 -22.28
C ASN A 198 1.48 18.36 -21.47
N SER A 199 0.26 18.53 -20.98
CA SER A 199 -0.11 19.69 -20.15
C SER A 199 0.66 19.75 -18.84
N ASP A 200 0.98 18.58 -18.27
CA ASP A 200 1.62 18.48 -16.96
C ASP A 200 3.06 19.02 -16.99
N ALA A 201 3.74 18.89 -18.13
CA ALA A 201 5.07 19.45 -18.32
C ALA A 201 5.06 20.98 -18.19
N TYR A 202 4.10 21.65 -18.86
CA TYR A 202 3.98 23.11 -18.78
C TYR A 202 3.57 23.59 -17.39
N LEU A 203 2.56 22.94 -16.77
CA LEU A 203 2.07 23.33 -15.45
C LEU A 203 3.13 23.13 -14.37
N SER A 204 3.89 22.03 -14.44
CA SER A 204 4.97 21.74 -13.49
C SER A 204 6.12 22.73 -13.68
N MET A 205 6.50 23.04 -14.92
CA MET A 205 7.55 24.02 -15.21
C MET A 205 7.18 25.45 -14.79
N SER A 206 5.92 25.85 -15.01
CA SER A 206 5.38 27.13 -14.54
C SER A 206 5.42 27.22 -13.02
N LYS A 207 5.00 26.15 -12.32
CA LYS A 207 5.04 26.07 -10.86
C LYS A 207 6.47 26.18 -10.33
N LEU A 208 7.43 25.50 -10.94
CA LEU A 208 8.85 25.63 -10.59
C LEU A 208 9.34 27.08 -10.74
N TYR A 209 9.00 27.76 -11.85
CA TYR A 209 9.39 29.17 -11.99
C TYR A 209 8.71 30.08 -10.98
N HIS A 210 7.45 29.81 -10.61
CA HIS A 210 6.75 30.54 -9.56
C HIS A 210 7.44 30.38 -8.19
N THR A 211 7.80 29.16 -7.79
CA THR A 211 8.48 28.91 -6.49
C THR A 211 9.85 29.58 -6.43
N LEU A 212 10.50 29.78 -7.59
CA LEU A 212 11.76 30.54 -7.72
C LEU A 212 11.58 32.07 -7.77
N GLY A 213 10.34 32.57 -7.74
CA GLY A 213 10.02 34.00 -7.90
C GLY A 213 10.17 34.53 -9.34
N LYS A 214 10.45 33.63 -10.31
CA LYS A 214 10.63 33.93 -11.75
C LYS A 214 9.26 34.05 -12.45
N THR A 215 8.55 35.10 -12.04
CA THR A 215 7.14 35.33 -12.38
C THR A 215 6.93 35.55 -13.89
N GLU A 216 7.84 36.25 -14.58
CA GLU A 216 7.74 36.47 -16.03
C GLU A 216 7.96 35.17 -16.80
N GLU A 217 8.96 34.39 -16.41
CA GLU A 217 9.26 33.11 -17.02
C GLU A 217 8.08 32.14 -16.86
N ALA A 218 7.49 32.05 -15.67
CA ALA A 218 6.27 31.26 -15.44
C ALA A 218 5.14 31.66 -16.40
N ALA A 219 4.88 32.96 -16.55
CA ALA A 219 3.86 33.47 -17.49
C ALA A 219 4.19 33.13 -18.95
N THR A 220 5.46 33.18 -19.36
CA THR A 220 5.86 32.79 -20.73
C THR A 220 5.61 31.30 -21.00
N VAL A 221 5.84 30.44 -20.01
CA VAL A 221 5.54 29.00 -20.10
C VAL A 221 4.04 28.78 -20.24
N LEU A 222 3.23 29.44 -19.42
CA LEU A 222 1.78 29.35 -19.50
C LEU A 222 1.23 29.84 -20.84
N LYS A 223 1.80 30.91 -21.42
CA LYS A 223 1.46 31.34 -22.80
C LYS A 223 1.75 30.27 -23.84
N LYS A 224 2.83 29.49 -23.69
CA LYS A 224 3.09 28.34 -24.57
C LYS A 224 2.05 27.25 -24.38
N ALA A 225 1.68 26.95 -23.13
CA ALA A 225 0.63 25.98 -22.82
C ALA A 225 -0.73 26.37 -23.44
N ILE A 226 -1.15 27.63 -23.30
CA ILE A 226 -2.40 28.14 -23.89
C ILE A 226 -2.42 27.97 -25.43
N LYS A 227 -1.27 28.11 -26.08
CA LYS A 227 -1.15 27.90 -27.54
C LYS A 227 -1.19 26.41 -27.92
N ALA A 228 -0.65 25.53 -27.08
CA ALA A 228 -0.69 24.09 -27.29
C ALA A 228 -2.10 23.52 -27.04
N PHE A 229 -2.84 24.09 -26.09
CA PHE A 229 -4.18 23.64 -25.68
C PHE A 229 -5.23 24.77 -25.77
N PRO A 230 -5.54 25.27 -26.98
CA PRO A 230 -6.47 26.39 -27.14
C PRO A 230 -7.92 26.03 -26.78
N ASP A 231 -8.27 24.75 -26.84
CA ASP A 231 -9.64 24.26 -26.69
C ASP A 231 -9.94 23.55 -25.38
N ASP A 232 -8.93 23.27 -24.56
CA ASP A 232 -9.09 22.62 -23.27
C ASP A 232 -9.51 23.63 -22.19
N VAL A 233 -10.82 23.72 -21.92
CA VAL A 233 -11.38 24.71 -20.98
C VAL A 233 -10.84 24.46 -19.57
N ASP A 234 -10.84 23.22 -19.09
CA ASP A 234 -10.40 22.87 -17.74
C ASP A 234 -8.91 23.20 -17.52
N LEU A 235 -8.06 22.91 -18.50
CA LEU A 235 -6.66 23.28 -18.43
C LEU A 235 -6.46 24.80 -18.46
N ASN A 236 -7.19 25.52 -19.31
CA ASN A 236 -7.12 26.98 -19.34
C ASN A 236 -7.61 27.62 -18.03
N ILE A 237 -8.57 27.00 -17.34
CA ILE A 237 -8.97 27.38 -15.98
C ILE A 237 -7.79 27.20 -15.02
N ARG A 238 -7.12 26.03 -15.01
CA ARG A 238 -5.94 25.80 -14.14
C ARG A 238 -4.80 26.78 -14.44
N ILE A 239 -4.55 27.06 -15.72
CA ILE A 239 -3.57 28.06 -16.15
C ILE A 239 -3.92 29.45 -15.64
N SER A 240 -5.20 29.84 -15.72
CA SER A 240 -5.66 31.14 -15.19
C SER A 240 -5.41 31.27 -13.69
N GLY A 241 -5.64 30.20 -12.91
CA GLY A 241 -5.31 30.16 -11.48
C GLY A 241 -3.81 30.40 -11.22
N GLN A 242 -2.93 29.72 -11.96
CA GLN A 242 -1.48 29.97 -11.84
C GLN A 242 -1.08 31.38 -12.28
N LEU A 243 -1.73 31.97 -13.30
CA LEU A 243 -1.49 33.36 -13.68
C LEU A 243 -1.89 34.33 -12.56
N ILE A 244 -2.99 34.06 -11.85
CA ILE A 244 -3.43 34.84 -10.68
C ILE A 244 -2.40 34.74 -9.56
N GLU A 245 -1.93 33.53 -9.22
CA GLU A 245 -0.88 33.31 -8.20
C GLU A 245 0.44 34.01 -8.56
N ASN A 246 0.76 34.08 -9.85
CA ASN A 246 1.87 34.85 -10.40
C ASN A 246 1.61 36.37 -10.47
N GLY A 247 0.47 36.88 -9.99
CA GLY A 247 0.12 38.30 -10.05
C GLY A 247 -0.13 38.85 -11.46
N LYS A 248 -0.28 37.97 -12.47
CA LYS A 248 -0.57 38.32 -13.87
C LYS A 248 -2.07 38.44 -14.10
N LEU A 249 -2.70 39.34 -13.35
CA LEU A 249 -4.15 39.49 -13.27
C LEU A 249 -4.79 39.86 -14.61
N GLU A 250 -4.17 40.72 -15.41
CA GLU A 250 -4.67 41.13 -16.73
C GLU A 250 -4.70 39.96 -17.72
N GLU A 251 -3.64 39.15 -17.75
CA GLU A 251 -3.55 38.00 -18.65
C GLU A 251 -4.52 36.89 -18.25
N ALA A 252 -4.69 36.67 -16.94
CA ALA A 252 -5.68 35.74 -16.41
C ALA A 252 -7.12 36.16 -16.78
N GLU A 253 -7.43 37.46 -16.65
CA GLU A 253 -8.74 38.02 -16.99
C GLU A 253 -9.04 37.87 -18.49
N GLU A 254 -8.08 38.17 -19.37
CA GLU A 254 -8.23 37.99 -20.81
C GLU A 254 -8.50 36.52 -21.16
N LEU A 255 -7.76 35.59 -20.55
CA LEU A 255 -7.94 34.17 -20.76
C LEU A 255 -9.31 33.68 -20.28
N LEU A 256 -9.71 34.06 -19.06
CA LEU A 256 -11.01 33.71 -18.46
C LEU A 256 -12.17 34.25 -19.30
N ASN A 257 -12.09 35.49 -19.78
CA ASN A 257 -13.10 36.08 -20.66
C ASN A 257 -13.20 35.33 -22.00
N ARG A 258 -12.06 34.90 -22.55
CA ARG A 258 -12.03 34.10 -23.79
C ARG A 258 -12.71 32.74 -23.61
N ILE A 259 -12.48 32.05 -22.49
CA ILE A 259 -13.08 30.73 -22.24
C ILE A 259 -14.53 30.82 -21.73
N SER A 260 -14.91 31.92 -21.07
CA SER A 260 -16.29 32.20 -20.64
C SER A 260 -17.28 32.22 -21.83
N GLY A 261 -16.81 32.60 -23.02
CA GLY A 261 -17.61 32.50 -24.25
C GLY A 261 -17.99 31.06 -24.66
N LYS A 262 -17.22 30.05 -24.22
CA LYS A 262 -17.52 28.63 -24.46
C LYS A 262 -18.41 28.04 -23.37
N GLU A 263 -18.24 28.49 -22.13
CA GLU A 263 -19.04 28.06 -20.97
C GLU A 263 -19.62 29.24 -20.18
N PRO A 264 -20.67 29.92 -20.69
CA PRO A 264 -21.20 31.14 -20.07
C PRO A 264 -21.82 30.95 -18.69
N ASP A 265 -22.18 29.71 -18.33
CA ASP A 265 -22.85 29.36 -17.08
C ASP A 265 -21.91 28.71 -16.04
N ASN A 266 -20.62 28.62 -16.35
CA ASN A 266 -19.62 28.09 -15.43
C ASN A 266 -19.39 29.10 -14.29
N ALA A 267 -19.94 28.78 -13.11
CA ALA A 267 -19.85 29.62 -11.92
C ALA A 267 -18.41 29.77 -11.40
N TYR A 268 -17.55 28.77 -11.64
CA TYR A 268 -16.14 28.85 -11.24
C TYR A 268 -15.38 29.89 -12.07
N ILE A 269 -15.60 29.93 -13.39
CA ILE A 269 -14.99 30.95 -14.27
C ILE A 269 -15.41 32.36 -13.81
N LYS A 270 -16.72 32.56 -13.55
CA LYS A 270 -17.24 33.84 -13.05
C LYS A 270 -16.65 34.21 -11.70
N GLU A 271 -16.51 33.25 -10.78
CA GLU A 271 -15.85 33.45 -9.50
C GLU A 271 -14.39 33.92 -9.67
N GLN A 272 -13.61 33.28 -10.55
CA GLN A 272 -12.22 33.68 -10.78
C GLN A 272 -12.12 35.11 -11.35
N VAL A 273 -13.00 35.49 -12.27
CA VAL A 273 -13.03 36.88 -12.80
C VAL A 273 -13.43 37.88 -11.69
N ALA A 274 -14.41 37.54 -10.86
CA ALA A 274 -14.81 38.39 -9.74
C ALA A 274 -13.69 38.54 -8.70
N TYR A 275 -12.95 37.46 -8.42
CA TYR A 275 -11.77 37.47 -7.56
C TYR A 275 -10.64 38.35 -8.12
N ILE A 276 -10.42 38.34 -9.44
CA ILE A 276 -9.45 39.24 -10.09
C ILE A 276 -9.85 40.71 -9.87
N HIS A 277 -11.12 41.06 -10.07
CA HIS A 277 -11.60 42.43 -9.82
C HIS A 277 -11.47 42.83 -8.35
N LEU A 278 -11.77 41.91 -7.43
CA LEU A 278 -11.57 42.14 -6.00
C LEU A 278 -10.09 42.42 -5.68
N SER A 279 -9.18 41.63 -6.25
CA SER A 279 -7.73 41.79 -6.09
C SER A 279 -7.21 43.10 -6.70
N LYS A 280 -7.87 43.64 -7.74
CA LYS A 280 -7.60 44.96 -8.32
C LYS A 280 -8.21 46.12 -7.51
N GLY A 281 -9.09 45.84 -6.55
CA GLY A 281 -9.84 46.83 -5.78
C GLY A 281 -11.13 47.31 -6.43
N ASP A 282 -11.53 46.74 -7.59
CA ASP A 282 -12.76 47.06 -8.31
C ASP A 282 -13.97 46.35 -7.67
N LYS A 283 -14.31 46.71 -6.43
CA LYS A 283 -15.36 46.06 -5.63
C LYS A 283 -16.74 46.06 -6.30
N GLU A 284 -17.13 47.17 -6.93
CA GLU A 284 -18.39 47.29 -7.68
C GLU A 284 -18.52 46.22 -8.79
N LYS A 285 -17.45 46.03 -9.58
CA LYS A 285 -17.44 45.01 -10.65
C LYS A 285 -17.42 43.60 -10.08
N ALA A 286 -16.65 43.38 -9.01
CA ALA A 286 -16.61 42.10 -8.32
C ALA A 286 -18.00 41.72 -7.80
N TRP A 287 -18.71 42.65 -7.14
CA TRP A 287 -20.07 42.43 -6.65
C TRP A 287 -21.07 42.14 -7.79
N ALA A 288 -20.99 42.89 -8.90
CA ALA A 288 -21.86 42.66 -10.06
C ALA A 288 -21.74 41.24 -10.62
N ILE A 289 -20.56 40.62 -10.52
CA ILE A 289 -20.32 39.24 -10.98
C ILE A 289 -20.67 38.22 -9.89
N TYR A 290 -20.36 38.49 -8.63
CA TYR A 290 -20.66 37.60 -7.50
C TYR A 290 -22.17 37.49 -7.23
N SER A 291 -22.89 38.62 -7.23
CA SER A 291 -24.33 38.70 -6.90
C SER A 291 -25.19 37.62 -7.59
N PRO A 292 -25.11 37.39 -8.92
CA PRO A 292 -25.93 36.38 -9.59
C PRO A 292 -25.47 34.93 -9.37
N ILE A 293 -24.22 34.69 -8.94
CA ILE A 293 -23.66 33.33 -8.75
C ILE A 293 -23.57 32.93 -7.29
N ILE A 294 -23.75 33.86 -6.35
CA ILE A 294 -23.45 33.64 -4.94
C ILE A 294 -24.30 32.53 -4.35
N ASP A 295 -25.58 32.43 -4.74
CA ASP A 295 -26.48 31.36 -4.30
C ASP A 295 -25.99 29.98 -4.73
N LYS A 296 -25.44 29.86 -5.95
CA LYS A 296 -24.82 28.61 -6.43
C LYS A 296 -23.49 28.31 -5.70
N LEU A 297 -22.73 29.34 -5.36
CA LEU A 297 -21.50 29.18 -4.57
C LEU A 297 -21.82 28.74 -3.12
N LEU A 298 -22.90 29.23 -2.52
CA LEU A 298 -23.37 28.83 -1.18
C LEU A 298 -23.68 27.33 -1.05
N GLU A 299 -24.10 26.69 -2.14
CA GLU A 299 -24.38 25.25 -2.19
C GLU A 299 -23.11 24.42 -2.33
N THR A 300 -22.15 24.88 -3.15
CA THR A 300 -21.00 24.09 -3.60
C THR A 300 -19.70 24.32 -2.83
N LYS A 301 -19.49 25.50 -2.22
CA LYS A 301 -18.21 25.86 -1.59
C LYS A 301 -18.17 25.69 -0.08
N LYS A 302 -16.93 25.62 0.43
CA LYS A 302 -16.65 25.71 1.86
C LYS A 302 -17.04 27.11 2.38
N PRO A 303 -17.87 27.19 3.43
CA PRO A 303 -18.45 28.45 3.94
C PRO A 303 -17.40 29.51 4.31
N GLY A 304 -16.32 29.14 5.01
CA GLY A 304 -15.30 30.10 5.47
C GLY A 304 -14.70 31.03 4.41
N LYS A 305 -14.29 30.51 3.25
CA LYS A 305 -13.71 31.36 2.18
C LYS A 305 -14.72 32.34 1.57
N LEU A 306 -15.98 31.92 1.50
CA LEU A 306 -17.04 32.75 0.95
C LEU A 306 -17.46 33.86 1.93
N ILE A 307 -17.40 33.57 3.24
CA ILE A 307 -17.59 34.57 4.30
C ILE A 307 -16.57 35.71 4.19
N GLU A 308 -15.28 35.39 3.97
CA GLU A 308 -14.23 36.40 3.80
C GLU A 308 -14.50 37.33 2.62
N VAL A 309 -14.83 36.75 1.46
CA VAL A 309 -15.18 37.50 0.24
C VAL A 309 -16.41 38.39 0.48
N LEU A 310 -17.45 37.86 1.11
CA LEU A 310 -18.66 38.61 1.44
C LEU A 310 -18.38 39.79 2.38
N LYS A 311 -17.54 39.59 3.41
CA LYS A 311 -17.14 40.68 4.31
C LYS A 311 -16.38 41.78 3.58
N GLU A 312 -15.53 41.43 2.62
CA GLU A 312 -14.78 42.42 1.84
C GLU A 312 -15.69 43.24 0.90
N LEU A 313 -16.78 42.63 0.42
CA LEU A 313 -17.80 43.22 -0.45
C LEU A 313 -18.98 43.84 0.31
N TYR A 314 -18.91 43.90 1.65
CA TYR A 314 -20.02 44.38 2.48
C TYR A 314 -20.52 45.77 2.09
N ASP A 315 -19.62 46.68 1.73
CA ASP A 315 -19.97 48.07 1.43
C ASP A 315 -20.77 48.23 0.12
N GLU A 316 -20.74 47.24 -0.78
CA GLU A 316 -21.39 47.30 -2.10
C GLU A 316 -22.90 47.00 -2.01
N ASP A 317 -23.28 46.04 -1.17
CA ASP A 317 -24.68 45.74 -0.85
C ASP A 317 -24.80 45.18 0.58
N PRO A 318 -24.80 46.08 1.60
CA PRO A 318 -24.81 45.67 2.99
C PRO A 318 -26.00 44.78 3.37
N ILE A 319 -27.14 44.97 2.71
CA ILE A 319 -28.38 44.23 3.01
C ILE A 319 -28.24 42.80 2.49
N GLU A 320 -27.92 42.63 1.21
CA GLU A 320 -27.83 41.30 0.61
C GLU A 320 -26.63 40.53 1.20
N VAL A 321 -25.50 41.19 1.42
CA VAL A 321 -24.33 40.58 2.08
C VAL A 321 -24.68 40.08 3.49
N SER A 322 -25.33 40.89 4.34
CA SER A 322 -25.72 40.43 5.68
C SER A 322 -26.72 39.26 5.63
N LYS A 323 -27.66 39.25 4.66
CA LYS A 323 -28.56 38.10 4.45
C LYS A 323 -27.78 36.82 4.11
N LYS A 324 -26.81 36.89 3.18
CA LYS A 324 -26.00 35.71 2.79
C LYS A 324 -25.05 35.27 3.89
N LEU A 325 -24.44 36.20 4.64
CA LEU A 325 -23.60 35.89 5.80
C LEU A 325 -24.41 35.20 6.90
N ALA A 326 -25.61 35.68 7.22
CA ALA A 326 -26.49 35.03 8.17
C ALA A 326 -26.84 33.59 7.77
N TYR A 327 -27.10 33.36 6.47
CA TYR A 327 -27.33 32.01 5.94
C TYR A 327 -26.11 31.10 6.12
N LEU A 328 -24.90 31.59 5.84
CA LEU A 328 -23.65 30.83 6.02
C LEU A 328 -23.37 30.49 7.47
N TYR A 329 -23.47 31.46 8.38
CA TYR A 329 -23.27 31.23 9.82
C TYR A 329 -24.28 30.23 10.38
N LYS A 330 -25.54 30.30 9.92
CA LYS A 330 -26.57 29.35 10.33
C LYS A 330 -26.23 27.92 9.90
N LYS A 331 -25.67 27.75 8.70
CA LYS A 331 -25.23 26.45 8.18
C LYS A 331 -24.02 25.90 8.94
N GLU A 332 -23.12 26.77 9.43
CA GLU A 332 -21.99 26.38 10.27
C GLU A 332 -22.38 26.11 11.74
N GLY A 333 -23.62 26.41 12.15
CA GLY A 333 -24.07 26.27 13.54
C GLY A 333 -23.67 27.44 14.45
N ASP A 334 -23.19 28.54 13.87
CA ASP A 334 -22.80 29.74 14.59
C ASP A 334 -24.03 30.64 14.82
N HIS A 335 -24.79 30.32 15.87
CA HIS A 335 -26.03 31.02 16.21
C HIS A 335 -25.80 32.49 16.59
N GLU A 336 -24.65 32.83 17.18
CA GLU A 336 -24.31 34.18 17.62
C GLU A 336 -24.11 35.10 16.41
N ASN A 337 -23.24 34.71 15.46
CA ASN A 337 -23.01 35.50 14.26
C ASN A 337 -24.21 35.50 13.31
N THR A 338 -25.00 34.42 13.28
CA THR A 338 -26.28 34.38 12.56
C THR A 338 -27.22 35.47 13.06
N LEU A 339 -27.41 35.54 14.39
CA LEU A 339 -28.29 36.51 15.02
C LEU A 339 -27.80 37.95 14.77
N LEU A 340 -26.49 38.18 14.90
CA LEU A 340 -25.87 39.48 14.66
C LEU A 340 -26.12 39.98 13.23
N GLU A 341 -25.89 39.14 12.21
CA GLU A 341 -26.07 39.53 10.80
C GLU A 341 -27.55 39.72 10.43
N LEU A 342 -28.47 38.93 10.98
CA LEU A 342 -29.91 39.14 10.77
C LEU A 342 -30.39 40.47 11.39
N ILE A 343 -29.88 40.84 12.57
CA ILE A 343 -30.18 42.14 13.20
C ILE A 343 -29.66 43.27 12.32
N LYS A 344 -28.41 43.18 11.83
CA LYS A 344 -27.84 44.19 10.92
C LYS A 344 -28.67 44.35 9.65
N ALA A 345 -29.02 43.25 8.99
CA ALA A 345 -29.88 43.27 7.80
C ALA A 345 -31.25 43.91 8.09
N GLY A 346 -31.88 43.56 9.22
CA GLY A 346 -33.16 44.13 9.66
C GLY A 346 -33.10 45.64 9.93
N GLU A 347 -32.04 46.12 10.60
CA GLU A 347 -31.81 47.55 10.85
C GLU A 347 -31.57 48.32 9.54
N LEU A 348 -30.77 47.77 8.62
CA LEU A 348 -30.52 48.36 7.31
C LEU A 348 -31.80 48.43 6.46
N LEU A 349 -32.59 47.36 6.43
CA LEU A 349 -33.89 47.32 5.74
C LEU A 349 -34.88 48.34 6.33
N LYS A 350 -34.95 48.45 7.67
CA LYS A 350 -35.74 49.48 8.36
C LYS A 350 -35.35 50.88 7.87
N ASN A 351 -34.06 51.19 7.87
CA ASN A 351 -33.53 52.49 7.46
C ASN A 351 -33.75 52.79 5.97
N SER A 352 -33.75 51.76 5.12
CA SER A 352 -34.05 51.88 3.69
C SER A 352 -35.55 52.04 3.37
N GLY A 353 -36.43 51.93 4.36
CA GLY A 353 -37.88 52.04 4.21
C GLY A 353 -38.59 50.75 3.80
N MET A 354 -37.86 49.64 3.66
CA MET A 354 -38.39 48.30 3.33
C MET A 354 -38.88 47.58 4.59
N LYS A 355 -39.89 48.16 5.25
CA LYS A 355 -40.34 47.75 6.59
C LYS A 355 -40.86 46.32 6.67
N ASP A 356 -41.58 45.85 5.66
CA ASP A 356 -42.15 44.49 5.65
C ASP A 356 -41.05 43.42 5.59
N GLU A 357 -40.03 43.62 4.75
CA GLU A 357 -38.86 42.74 4.69
C GLU A 357 -38.04 42.80 5.98
N ALA A 358 -37.89 43.99 6.58
CA ALA A 358 -37.21 44.15 7.86
C ALA A 358 -37.90 43.31 8.96
N VAL A 359 -39.23 43.32 9.03
CA VAL A 359 -40.00 42.51 9.96
C VAL A 359 -39.81 41.01 9.68
N SER A 360 -39.79 40.60 8.41
CA SER A 360 -39.56 39.19 8.05
C SER A 360 -38.20 38.69 8.54
N ILE A 361 -37.12 39.43 8.25
CA ILE A 361 -35.75 39.08 8.65
C ILE A 361 -35.61 39.08 10.18
N LEU A 362 -36.21 40.05 10.88
CA LEU A 362 -36.17 40.09 12.35
C LEU A 362 -37.01 38.97 12.99
N ASN A 363 -38.10 38.52 12.36
CA ASN A 363 -38.81 37.33 12.82
C ASN A 363 -37.97 36.06 12.66
N GLU A 364 -37.11 35.98 11.64
CA GLU A 364 -36.11 34.91 11.54
C GLU A 364 -35.07 35.01 12.66
N ALA A 365 -34.59 36.21 12.97
CA ALA A 365 -33.71 36.45 14.12
C ALA A 365 -34.35 36.00 15.45
N LYS A 366 -35.65 36.28 15.64
CA LYS A 366 -36.42 35.86 16.81
C LYS A 366 -36.55 34.33 16.93
N LYS A 367 -36.52 33.60 15.81
CA LYS A 367 -36.51 32.12 15.85
C LYS A 367 -35.15 31.57 16.32
N VAL A 368 -34.07 32.31 16.09
CA VAL A 368 -32.72 31.92 16.55
C VAL A 368 -32.59 32.16 18.05
N ASP A 369 -33.06 33.32 18.54
CA ASP A 369 -33.09 33.67 19.97
C ASP A 369 -34.40 34.41 20.31
N PRO A 370 -35.41 33.71 20.87
CA PRO A 370 -36.71 34.29 21.22
C PRO A 370 -36.65 35.37 22.31
N GLU A 371 -35.67 35.25 23.21
CA GLU A 371 -35.52 36.12 24.39
C GLU A 371 -34.66 37.35 24.09
N ASN A 372 -34.17 37.49 22.84
CA ASN A 372 -33.32 38.62 22.48
C ASN A 372 -34.07 39.96 22.58
N GLU A 373 -33.75 40.75 23.62
CA GLU A 373 -34.40 42.03 23.87
C GLU A 373 -34.29 43.01 22.69
N LYS A 374 -33.15 42.99 21.98
CA LYS A 374 -32.90 43.90 20.84
C LYS A 374 -33.81 43.56 19.67
N VAL A 375 -33.92 42.28 19.31
CA VAL A 375 -34.81 41.82 18.24
C VAL A 375 -36.27 42.12 18.57
N ASN A 376 -36.72 41.80 19.79
CA ASN A 376 -38.09 42.05 20.22
C ASN A 376 -38.46 43.55 20.17
N ARG A 377 -37.54 44.43 20.58
CA ARG A 377 -37.71 45.89 20.49
C ARG A 377 -37.79 46.37 19.05
N LEU A 378 -36.87 45.95 18.17
CA LEU A 378 -36.86 46.35 16.77
C LEU A 378 -38.13 45.92 16.02
N ILE A 379 -38.62 44.71 16.30
CA ILE A 379 -39.88 44.20 15.76
C ILE A 379 -41.07 45.06 16.25
N MET A 380 -41.11 45.41 17.53
CA MET A 380 -42.18 46.24 18.09
C MET A 380 -42.20 47.64 17.46
N GLU A 381 -41.04 48.31 17.36
CA GLU A 381 -40.92 49.62 16.71
C GLU A 381 -41.40 49.60 15.25
N LEU A 382 -40.97 48.59 14.48
CA LEU A 382 -41.40 48.44 13.08
C LEU A 382 -42.90 48.16 12.95
N ARG A 383 -43.50 47.44 13.90
CA ARG A 383 -44.94 47.14 13.93
C ARG A 383 -45.79 48.35 14.31
N GLU A 384 -45.33 49.17 15.25
CA GLU A 384 -45.96 50.45 15.59
C GLU A 384 -45.94 51.42 14.41
N GLU A 385 -44.84 51.46 13.66
CA GLU A 385 -44.69 52.30 12.47
C GLU A 385 -45.46 51.80 11.23
N THR A 386 -45.84 50.52 11.17
CA THR A 386 -46.56 49.91 10.03
C THR A 386 -48.06 49.72 10.28
N GLY A 387 -48.53 49.88 11.53
CA GLY A 387 -49.95 49.89 11.88
C GLY A 387 -50.63 48.51 11.87
N VAL A 388 -49.88 47.43 12.03
CA VAL A 388 -50.42 46.06 12.05
C VAL A 388 -50.64 45.58 13.48
N GLU A 389 -51.90 45.47 13.91
CA GLU A 389 -52.30 44.98 15.23
C GLU A 389 -52.72 43.48 15.23
N GLN A 390 -52.09 42.73 16.15
CA GLN A 390 -52.53 41.53 16.91
C GLN A 390 -52.36 40.08 16.38
N ALA A 391 -51.74 39.25 17.25
CA ALA A 391 -52.44 38.38 18.21
C ALA A 391 -51.72 38.43 19.60
N PRO A 392 -52.41 38.26 20.74
CA PRO A 392 -51.77 38.25 22.06
C PRO A 392 -50.91 37.01 22.20
N VAL A 393 -49.64 37.19 22.59
CA VAL A 393 -48.85 36.09 23.14
C VAL A 393 -49.32 35.93 24.59
N GLU A 394 -50.17 34.94 24.85
CA GLU A 394 -50.33 34.42 26.21
C GLU A 394 -48.92 34.11 26.72
N SER A 395 -48.53 34.65 27.86
CA SER A 395 -47.31 34.21 28.53
C SER A 395 -47.47 32.71 28.80
N GLU A 396 -46.76 31.89 28.02
CA GLU A 396 -46.83 30.45 28.16
C GLU A 396 -46.47 30.07 29.60
N LYS A 397 -47.36 29.32 30.27
CA LYS A 397 -47.09 28.79 31.61
C LYS A 397 -45.76 28.02 31.61
N SER A 398 -44.99 28.20 32.67
CA SER A 398 -43.74 27.44 32.86
C SER A 398 -44.04 25.94 32.85
N MET A 399 -43.08 25.14 32.37
CA MET A 399 -43.28 23.70 32.27
C MET A 399 -43.61 23.05 33.63
N GLU A 400 -42.97 23.50 34.71
CA GLU A 400 -43.23 23.02 36.08
C GLU A 400 -44.66 23.33 36.56
N GLU A 401 -45.18 24.51 36.21
CA GLU A 401 -46.54 24.93 36.58
C GLU A 401 -47.59 24.09 35.86
N ALA A 402 -47.37 23.85 34.56
CA ALA A 402 -48.28 23.05 33.74
C ALA A 402 -48.25 21.56 34.13
N ILE A 403 -47.09 21.02 34.52
CA ILE A 403 -46.98 19.65 35.08
C ILE A 403 -47.73 19.56 36.41
N THR A 404 -47.57 20.54 37.30
CA THR A 404 -48.27 20.57 38.60
C THR A 404 -49.79 20.66 38.41
N GLU A 405 -50.26 21.45 37.44
CA GLU A 405 -51.66 21.54 37.08
C GLU A 405 -52.21 20.20 36.57
N ALA A 406 -51.45 19.47 35.75
CA ALA A 406 -51.81 18.12 35.32
C ALA A 406 -51.95 17.17 36.52
N GLU A 407 -51.06 17.22 37.50
CA GLU A 407 -51.17 16.41 38.73
C GLU A 407 -52.39 16.76 39.57
N ILE A 408 -52.70 18.04 39.70
CA ILE A 408 -53.90 18.50 40.41
C ILE A 408 -55.14 17.93 39.71
N LEU A 409 -55.21 18.01 38.38
CA LEU A 409 -56.30 17.45 37.59
C LEU A 409 -56.45 15.93 37.79
N LEU A 410 -55.34 15.19 37.87
CA LEU A 410 -55.35 13.76 38.18
C LEU A 410 -55.93 13.47 39.57
N ARG A 411 -55.57 14.25 40.60
CA ARG A 411 -56.13 14.11 41.96
C ARG A 411 -57.64 14.35 42.02
N TYR A 412 -58.17 15.19 41.14
CA TYR A 412 -59.61 15.44 41.00
C TYR A 412 -60.31 14.45 40.06
N GLY A 413 -59.62 13.43 39.56
CA GLY A 413 -60.19 12.41 38.66
C GLY A 413 -60.45 12.92 37.25
N LYS A 414 -59.90 14.08 36.86
CA LYS A 414 -60.03 14.67 35.53
C LYS A 414 -58.92 14.18 34.60
N THR A 415 -58.83 12.87 34.40
CA THR A 415 -57.76 12.21 33.62
C THR A 415 -57.67 12.71 32.18
N GLY A 416 -58.79 12.94 31.50
CA GLY A 416 -58.80 13.44 30.12
C GLY A 416 -58.31 14.88 29.94
N GLU A 417 -58.50 15.75 30.95
CA GLU A 417 -57.96 17.13 30.91
C GLU A 417 -56.46 17.12 31.22
N ALA A 418 -56.02 16.29 32.17
CA ALA A 418 -54.60 16.10 32.49
C ALA A 418 -53.82 15.52 31.29
N MET A 419 -54.41 14.56 30.57
CA MET A 419 -53.80 13.96 29.39
C MET A 419 -53.57 14.98 28.27
N LYS A 420 -54.60 15.79 27.95
CA LYS A 420 -54.48 16.86 26.95
C LYS A 420 -53.41 17.88 27.31
N LEU A 421 -53.29 18.21 28.60
CA LEU A 421 -52.27 19.14 29.07
C LEU A 421 -50.86 18.53 28.97
N LEU A 422 -50.68 17.26 29.32
CA LEU A 422 -49.38 16.58 29.18
C LEU A 422 -49.00 16.33 27.71
N GLU A 423 -49.96 16.05 26.82
CA GLU A 423 -49.74 15.93 25.37
C GLU A 423 -49.33 17.26 24.73
N SER A 424 -49.92 18.37 25.17
CA SER A 424 -49.50 19.70 24.70
C SER A 424 -48.06 20.02 25.17
N LEU A 425 -47.70 19.64 26.40
CA LEU A 425 -46.34 19.79 26.90
C LEU A 425 -45.33 18.91 26.15
N LYS A 426 -45.71 17.67 25.80
CA LYS A 426 -44.90 16.77 24.96
C LYS A 426 -44.60 17.38 23.59
N THR A 427 -45.54 18.15 23.03
CA THR A 427 -45.34 18.82 21.74
C THR A 427 -44.39 20.01 21.86
N ARG A 428 -44.39 20.69 23.02
CA ARG A 428 -43.52 21.85 23.29
C ARG A 428 -42.08 21.44 23.59
N GLU A 429 -41.87 20.43 24.43
CA GLU A 429 -40.55 19.92 24.80
C GLU A 429 -40.49 18.38 24.67
N PRO A 430 -40.17 17.86 23.47
CA PRO A 430 -40.14 16.42 23.20
C PRO A 430 -39.02 15.65 23.92
N GLU A 431 -38.12 16.33 24.64
CA GLU A 431 -37.01 15.70 25.38
C GLU A 431 -37.25 15.70 26.90
N ASN A 432 -38.37 16.24 27.38
CA ASN A 432 -38.66 16.30 28.82
C ASN A 432 -39.09 14.93 29.38
N MET A 433 -38.16 14.25 30.05
CA MET A 433 -38.37 12.91 30.60
C MET A 433 -39.51 12.81 31.63
N GLU A 434 -39.82 13.89 32.35
CA GLU A 434 -40.87 13.88 33.37
C GLU A 434 -42.26 13.82 32.73
N VAL A 435 -42.48 14.58 31.66
CA VAL A 435 -43.73 14.57 30.90
C VAL A 435 -43.99 13.18 30.30
N HIS A 436 -42.97 12.56 29.68
CA HIS A 436 -43.07 11.22 29.12
C HIS A 436 -43.35 10.14 30.19
N ASN A 437 -42.73 10.23 31.38
CA ASN A 437 -43.00 9.30 32.48
C ASN A 437 -44.44 9.40 33.02
N LYS A 438 -44.98 10.62 33.10
CA LYS A 438 -46.38 10.85 33.53
C LYS A 438 -47.37 10.37 32.48
N LEU A 439 -47.12 10.64 31.19
CA LEU A 439 -47.93 10.11 30.09
C LEU A 439 -47.90 8.57 30.05
N LYS A 440 -46.72 7.95 30.18
CA LYS A 440 -46.59 6.48 30.30
C LYS A 440 -47.50 5.92 31.39
N SER A 441 -47.42 6.50 32.60
CA SER A 441 -48.21 6.05 33.75
C SER A 441 -49.71 6.20 33.50
N LEU A 442 -50.12 7.32 32.89
CA LEU A 442 -51.52 7.60 32.58
C LEU A 442 -52.09 6.69 31.48
N TYR A 443 -51.31 6.40 30.44
CA TYR A 443 -51.69 5.45 29.39
C TYR A 443 -51.83 4.02 29.93
N LEU A 444 -51.00 3.63 30.90
CA LEU A 444 -51.14 2.33 31.59
C LEU A 444 -52.40 2.27 32.46
N GLU A 445 -52.74 3.35 33.17
CA GLU A 445 -53.97 3.42 33.99
C GLU A 445 -55.25 3.44 33.14
N THR A 446 -55.21 4.06 31.96
CA THR A 446 -56.35 4.15 31.03
C THR A 446 -56.48 2.94 30.10
N GLY A 447 -55.45 2.09 30.04
CA GLY A 447 -55.43 0.85 29.23
C GLY A 447 -54.95 1.05 27.78
N GLU A 448 -54.39 2.21 27.46
CA GLU A 448 -53.87 2.56 26.13
C GLU A 448 -52.42 2.03 25.95
N LYS A 449 -52.32 0.70 25.84
CA LYS A 449 -51.03 -0.02 25.82
C LYS A 449 -50.07 0.44 24.71
N GLU A 450 -50.56 0.69 23.50
CA GLU A 450 -49.74 1.11 22.35
C GLU A 450 -49.06 2.47 22.58
N LEU A 451 -49.78 3.40 23.22
CA LEU A 451 -49.26 4.72 23.58
C LEU A 451 -48.27 4.61 24.74
N ALA A 452 -48.55 3.77 25.75
CA ALA A 452 -47.59 3.47 26.82
C ALA A 452 -46.26 2.89 26.28
N VAL A 453 -46.32 1.96 25.32
CA VAL A 453 -45.14 1.40 24.65
C VAL A 453 -44.37 2.48 23.89
N THR A 454 -45.09 3.38 23.22
CA THR A 454 -44.48 4.51 22.51
C THR A 454 -43.70 5.42 23.46
N GLU A 455 -44.26 5.75 24.63
CA GLU A 455 -43.56 6.56 25.63
C GLU A 455 -42.35 5.83 26.24
N CYS A 456 -42.43 4.51 26.46
CA CYS A 456 -41.29 3.72 26.93
C CYS A 456 -40.11 3.75 25.93
N ILE A 457 -40.39 3.65 24.62
CA ILE A 457 -39.36 3.71 23.57
C ILE A 457 -38.73 5.10 23.51
N ILE A 458 -39.54 6.16 23.61
CA ILE A 458 -39.03 7.54 23.63
C ILE A 458 -38.14 7.76 24.84
N LEU A 459 -38.59 7.38 26.04
CA LEU A 459 -37.80 7.47 27.27
C LEU A 459 -36.50 6.67 27.18
N ALA A 460 -36.54 5.46 26.62
CA ALA A 460 -35.33 4.66 26.43
C ALA A 460 -34.31 5.39 25.54
N ASN A 461 -34.76 5.98 24.42
CA ASN A 461 -33.88 6.76 23.54
C ASN A 461 -33.31 8.01 24.23
N LEU A 462 -34.10 8.68 25.08
CA LEU A 462 -33.63 9.81 25.87
C LEU A 462 -32.56 9.40 26.89
N TYR A 463 -32.74 8.27 27.59
CA TYR A 463 -31.72 7.73 28.51
C TYR A 463 -30.46 7.22 27.79
N LYS A 464 -30.59 6.75 26.54
CA LYS A 464 -29.44 6.40 25.69
C LYS A 464 -28.63 7.63 25.32
N LYS A 465 -29.29 8.74 24.97
CA LYS A 465 -28.61 10.02 24.72
C LYS A 465 -27.93 10.58 25.98
N ALA A 466 -28.48 10.30 27.16
CA ALA A 466 -27.94 10.71 28.46
C ALA A 466 -26.89 9.74 29.04
N ASP A 467 -26.37 8.80 28.24
CA ASP A 467 -25.33 7.81 28.60
C ASP A 467 -25.69 6.94 29.82
N ASN A 468 -26.97 6.59 29.98
CA ASN A 468 -27.44 5.67 31.02
C ASN A 468 -28.01 4.38 30.39
N PRO A 469 -27.14 3.42 30.01
CA PRO A 469 -27.55 2.21 29.29
C PRO A 469 -28.43 1.27 30.14
N GLY A 470 -28.27 1.27 31.47
CA GLY A 470 -29.10 0.44 32.37
C GLY A 470 -30.58 0.83 32.36
N MET A 471 -30.87 2.13 32.41
CA MET A 471 -32.25 2.62 32.32
C MET A 471 -32.84 2.48 30.91
N ASN A 472 -32.02 2.63 29.87
CA ASN A 472 -32.43 2.35 28.50
C ASN A 472 -32.95 0.91 28.36
N GLU A 473 -32.19 -0.06 28.85
CA GLU A 473 -32.56 -1.47 28.75
C GLU A 473 -33.80 -1.81 29.60
N GLN A 474 -33.91 -1.24 30.80
CA GLN A 474 -35.05 -1.42 31.69
C GLN A 474 -36.36 -0.94 31.05
N LEU A 475 -36.37 0.24 30.42
CA LEU A 475 -37.56 0.80 29.78
C LEU A 475 -37.97 0.05 28.52
N LEU A 476 -37.01 -0.49 27.76
CA LEU A 476 -37.32 -1.36 26.62
C LEU A 476 -37.85 -2.73 27.07
N ASN A 477 -37.41 -3.24 28.23
CA ASN A 477 -37.99 -4.45 28.85
C ASN A 477 -39.40 -4.19 29.37
N GLU A 478 -39.64 -3.01 29.94
CA GLU A 478 -40.98 -2.56 30.35
C GLU A 478 -41.91 -2.45 29.15
N ALA A 479 -41.46 -1.85 28.04
CA ALA A 479 -42.20 -1.78 26.78
C ALA A 479 -42.61 -3.17 26.27
N PHE A 480 -41.67 -4.13 26.27
CA PHE A 480 -41.93 -5.50 25.83
C PHE A 480 -42.93 -6.25 26.73
N ASN A 481 -42.88 -6.01 28.05
CA ASN A 481 -43.84 -6.61 28.99
C ASN A 481 -45.26 -6.02 28.85
N ILE A 482 -45.39 -4.78 28.36
CA ILE A 482 -46.69 -4.13 28.14
C ILE A 482 -47.36 -4.70 26.88
N ASP A 483 -46.60 -4.81 25.79
CA ASP A 483 -47.06 -5.40 24.53
C ASP A 483 -45.93 -6.20 23.83
N PRO A 484 -45.90 -7.54 24.03
CA PRO A 484 -44.88 -8.40 23.42
C PRO A 484 -44.98 -8.51 21.90
N ASP A 485 -46.15 -8.21 21.32
CA ASP A 485 -46.44 -8.36 19.89
C ASP A 485 -46.25 -7.04 19.11
N ASP A 486 -45.76 -5.97 19.76
CA ASP A 486 -45.53 -4.68 19.11
C ASP A 486 -44.42 -4.82 18.03
N PRO A 487 -44.70 -4.48 16.77
CA PRO A 487 -43.75 -4.65 15.66
C PRO A 487 -42.47 -3.83 15.82
N ARG A 488 -42.47 -2.77 16.63
CA ARG A 488 -41.28 -1.95 16.95
C ARG A 488 -40.32 -2.66 17.92
N LEU A 489 -40.78 -3.72 18.58
CA LEU A 489 -39.99 -4.55 19.50
C LEU A 489 -39.67 -5.93 18.90
N ALA A 490 -39.90 -6.11 17.59
CA ALA A 490 -39.78 -7.39 16.89
C ALA A 490 -38.38 -8.02 16.95
N GLU A 491 -37.30 -7.24 16.93
CA GLU A 491 -35.92 -7.77 17.10
C GLU A 491 -35.72 -8.45 18.45
N ARG A 492 -36.40 -7.97 19.50
CA ARG A 492 -36.37 -8.57 20.85
C ARG A 492 -37.26 -9.81 20.93
N SER A 493 -38.41 -9.81 20.25
CA SER A 493 -39.23 -11.03 20.12
C SER A 493 -38.45 -12.17 19.45
N ALA A 494 -37.59 -11.86 18.47
CA ALA A 494 -36.68 -12.80 17.83
C ALA A 494 -35.54 -13.26 18.78
N ALA A 495 -35.02 -12.37 19.62
CA ALA A 495 -34.01 -12.70 20.63
C ALA A 495 -34.55 -13.63 21.74
N THR A 496 -35.79 -13.46 22.21
CA THR A 496 -36.39 -14.37 23.22
C THR A 496 -36.77 -15.74 22.62
N ILE A 497 -37.12 -15.79 21.33
CA ILE A 497 -37.31 -17.03 20.57
C ILE A 497 -35.95 -17.71 20.29
N SER A 498 -34.89 -16.92 20.08
CA SER A 498 -33.52 -17.39 20.01
C SER A 498 -33.07 -17.95 21.37
N GLU A 499 -33.24 -17.24 22.49
CA GLU A 499 -32.82 -17.73 23.83
C GLU A 499 -33.48 -19.04 24.27
N LYS A 500 -34.70 -19.35 23.81
CA LYS A 500 -35.32 -20.67 24.02
C LYS A 500 -34.89 -21.74 23.02
N SER A 501 -34.29 -21.37 21.88
CA SER A 501 -33.82 -22.30 20.84
C SER A 501 -32.30 -22.42 20.72
N THR A 502 -31.55 -21.54 21.40
CA THR A 502 -30.08 -21.49 21.43
C THR A 502 -29.56 -21.63 22.86
N LEU A 503 -29.94 -22.71 23.55
CA LEU A 503 -29.02 -23.38 24.47
C LEU A 503 -28.01 -24.18 23.64
N SER A 504 -27.26 -23.48 22.80
CA SER A 504 -26.06 -24.00 22.14
C SER A 504 -25.26 -22.84 21.58
N THR A 505 -24.06 -22.69 22.14
CA THR A 505 -22.89 -22.01 21.58
C THR A 505 -22.89 -20.48 21.43
N SER A 506 -22.17 -19.90 22.40
CA SER A 506 -21.12 -18.87 22.30
C SER A 506 -21.48 -17.42 21.95
N ALA A 507 -21.26 -16.55 22.94
CA ALA A 507 -20.35 -15.42 22.81
C ALA A 507 -19.87 -15.00 24.22
N ALA A 508 -18.59 -15.21 24.51
CA ALA A 508 -17.92 -14.63 25.67
C ALA A 508 -17.21 -13.35 25.23
N GLU A 509 -17.52 -12.26 25.94
CA GLU A 509 -16.97 -10.92 25.80
C GLU A 509 -15.44 -10.91 25.96
N LYS A 510 -14.77 -10.10 25.12
CA LYS A 510 -13.35 -9.75 25.29
C LYS A 510 -13.23 -8.60 26.32
N LEU A 511 -12.49 -8.86 27.39
CA LEU A 511 -11.88 -7.83 28.23
C LEU A 511 -10.55 -7.37 27.59
N PRO A 512 -10.13 -6.11 27.75
CA PRO A 512 -8.85 -5.63 27.24
C PRO A 512 -7.71 -6.15 28.13
N VAL A 513 -6.69 -6.78 27.51
CA VAL A 513 -5.45 -7.20 28.19
C VAL A 513 -4.36 -6.21 27.78
N GLU A 514 -3.66 -5.65 28.76
CA GLU A 514 -2.54 -4.72 28.60
C GLU A 514 -1.39 -5.37 27.80
N THR A 515 -1.06 -4.81 26.64
CA THR A 515 0.09 -5.25 25.80
C THR A 515 1.17 -4.17 25.64
N GLU A 516 1.12 -3.08 26.42
CA GLU A 516 2.10 -2.00 26.32
C GLU A 516 3.50 -2.48 26.75
N GLY A 517 4.47 -2.37 25.83
CA GLY A 517 5.90 -2.60 26.12
C GLY A 517 6.51 -3.91 25.60
N TYR A 518 5.72 -4.80 24.99
CA TYR A 518 6.20 -6.10 24.46
C TYR A 518 5.88 -6.33 22.98
N GLU A 519 5.49 -5.27 22.26
CA GLU A 519 5.06 -5.34 20.86
C GLU A 519 6.18 -5.78 19.91
N GLU A 520 7.41 -5.36 20.18
CA GLU A 520 8.60 -5.76 19.41
C GLU A 520 8.91 -7.26 19.60
N ASP A 521 8.94 -7.74 20.84
CA ASP A 521 9.18 -9.16 21.15
C ASP A 521 8.07 -10.08 20.59
N ILE A 522 6.80 -9.64 20.60
CA ILE A 522 5.69 -10.37 19.99
C ILE A 522 5.84 -10.41 18.46
N SER A 523 6.25 -9.30 17.84
CA SER A 523 6.45 -9.21 16.39
C SER A 523 7.64 -10.04 15.94
N GLU A 524 8.72 -10.08 16.72
CA GLU A 524 9.89 -10.91 16.48
C GLU A 524 9.55 -12.41 16.59
N ALA A 525 8.81 -12.81 17.63
CA ALA A 525 8.35 -14.20 17.77
C ALA A 525 7.41 -14.63 16.63
N ASP A 526 6.48 -13.75 16.23
CA ASP A 526 5.57 -13.98 15.10
C ASP A 526 6.34 -14.09 13.77
N PHE A 527 7.42 -13.33 13.61
CA PHE A 527 8.30 -13.39 12.44
C PHE A 527 9.02 -14.74 12.36
N TYR A 528 9.68 -15.19 13.44
CA TYR A 528 10.33 -16.51 13.46
C TYR A 528 9.34 -17.65 13.23
N PHE A 529 8.13 -17.56 13.80
CA PHE A 529 7.08 -18.54 13.57
C PHE A 529 6.66 -18.64 12.10
N ARG A 530 6.57 -17.51 11.38
CA ARG A 530 6.22 -17.49 9.94
C ARG A 530 7.33 -18.03 9.04
N GLN A 531 8.59 -17.93 9.47
CA GLN A 531 9.75 -18.46 8.76
C GLN A 531 10.01 -19.96 9.07
N GLY A 532 9.17 -20.60 9.89
CA GLY A 532 9.31 -22.01 10.26
C GLY A 532 10.36 -22.27 11.35
N LEU A 533 10.90 -21.22 11.97
CA LEU A 533 11.86 -21.30 13.08
C LEU A 533 11.10 -21.44 14.40
N HIS A 534 10.49 -22.60 14.60
CA HIS A 534 9.53 -22.86 15.69
C HIS A 534 10.16 -22.86 17.08
N SER A 535 11.40 -23.34 17.20
CA SER A 535 12.17 -23.37 18.45
C SER A 535 12.49 -21.97 18.98
N GLU A 536 12.93 -21.08 18.10
CA GLU A 536 13.29 -19.69 18.39
C GLU A 536 12.03 -18.88 18.74
N ALA A 537 10.94 -19.08 17.99
CA ALA A 537 9.65 -18.49 18.31
C ALA A 537 9.11 -18.96 19.68
N LEU A 538 9.26 -20.26 19.99
CA LEU A 538 8.79 -20.85 21.25
C LEU A 538 9.51 -20.28 22.47
N GLU A 539 10.83 -20.07 22.38
CA GLU A 539 11.64 -19.48 23.46
C GLU A 539 11.15 -18.06 23.81
N ILE A 540 10.88 -17.24 22.78
CA ILE A 540 10.39 -15.87 22.97
C ILE A 540 8.97 -15.88 23.52
N TYR A 541 8.06 -16.73 23.01
CA TYR A 541 6.71 -16.81 23.57
C TYR A 541 6.68 -17.33 25.00
N GLN A 542 7.53 -18.29 25.38
CA GLN A 542 7.62 -18.77 26.77
C GLN A 542 8.09 -17.65 27.71
N ARG A 543 9.11 -16.89 27.31
CA ARG A 543 9.56 -15.69 28.04
C ARG A 543 8.44 -14.65 28.17
N LEU A 544 7.67 -14.43 27.11
CA LEU A 544 6.50 -13.53 27.12
C LEU A 544 5.37 -14.06 28.01
N SER A 545 5.17 -15.38 28.09
CA SER A 545 4.18 -15.99 28.99
C SER A 545 4.58 -15.89 30.47
N GLU A 546 5.87 -15.87 30.78
CA GLU A 546 6.36 -15.61 32.13
C GLU A 546 6.17 -14.14 32.53
N ALA A 547 6.40 -13.22 31.58
CA ALA A 547 6.21 -11.78 31.77
C ALA A 547 4.74 -11.36 31.84
N MET A 548 3.85 -12.06 31.12
CA MET A 548 2.39 -11.82 31.09
C MET A 548 1.58 -13.08 31.49
N PRO A 549 1.56 -13.45 32.78
CA PRO A 549 0.84 -14.64 33.24
C PRO A 549 -0.67 -14.49 33.02
N GLY A 550 -1.26 -15.35 32.19
CA GLY A 550 -2.71 -15.36 31.92
C GLY A 550 -3.13 -14.75 30.58
N ASN A 551 -2.18 -14.29 29.75
CA ASN A 551 -2.49 -13.88 28.38
C ASN A 551 -2.82 -15.10 27.51
N GLN A 552 -4.11 -15.28 27.21
CA GLN A 552 -4.61 -16.41 26.43
C GLN A 552 -4.05 -16.44 25.00
N GLU A 553 -3.67 -15.30 24.42
CA GLU A 553 -3.17 -15.23 23.05
C GLU A 553 -1.77 -15.82 22.93
N ILE A 554 -0.85 -15.44 23.83
CA ILE A 554 0.50 -16.01 23.89
C ILE A 554 0.43 -17.50 24.22
N GLN A 555 -0.44 -17.90 25.15
CA GLN A 555 -0.59 -19.31 25.51
C GLN A 555 -1.13 -20.16 24.36
N ASN A 556 -2.05 -19.60 23.55
CA ASN A 556 -2.53 -20.27 22.34
C ASN A 556 -1.42 -20.40 21.29
N LYS A 557 -0.52 -19.41 21.16
CA LYS A 557 0.63 -19.46 20.24
C LYS A 557 1.67 -20.51 20.68
N ILE A 558 1.97 -20.60 21.98
CA ILE A 558 2.81 -21.66 22.56
C ILE A 558 2.20 -23.04 22.28
N ASN A 559 0.92 -23.23 22.61
CA ASN A 559 0.23 -24.50 22.40
C ASN A 559 0.20 -24.89 20.91
N LYS A 560 0.07 -23.91 20.00
CA LYS A 560 0.08 -24.15 18.56
C LYS A 560 1.44 -24.66 18.08
N ILE A 561 2.54 -24.09 18.57
CA ILE A 561 3.89 -24.57 18.26
C ILE A 561 4.13 -25.96 18.86
N GLN A 562 3.80 -26.16 20.14
CA GLN A 562 3.97 -27.44 20.82
C GLN A 562 3.15 -28.56 20.17
N HIS A 563 1.94 -28.29 19.68
CA HIS A 563 1.17 -29.26 18.90
C HIS A 563 1.77 -29.55 17.52
N THR A 564 2.43 -28.56 16.90
CA THR A 564 3.14 -28.73 15.63
C THR A 564 4.37 -29.61 15.81
N GLU A 565 5.14 -29.41 16.90
CA GLU A 565 6.27 -30.25 17.30
C GLU A 565 5.84 -31.65 17.76
N GLU A 566 4.71 -31.80 18.48
CA GLU A 566 4.16 -33.11 18.84
C GLU A 566 3.69 -33.91 17.62
N THR A 567 3.19 -33.25 16.57
CA THR A 567 2.88 -33.93 15.29
C THR A 567 4.12 -34.35 14.51
N GLU A 568 5.27 -33.71 14.74
CA GLU A 568 6.55 -34.07 14.11
C GLU A 568 7.35 -35.10 14.93
N MET A 569 7.22 -35.11 16.26
CA MET A 569 7.95 -36.03 17.16
C MET A 569 7.33 -37.42 17.33
N VAL A 570 6.10 -37.67 16.88
CA VAL A 570 5.43 -39.00 17.02
C VAL A 570 5.77 -39.99 15.90
N LYS A 571 6.74 -39.69 15.01
CA LYS A 571 7.23 -40.69 14.03
C LYS A 571 8.52 -41.35 14.50
N GLU A 572 8.40 -42.39 15.33
CA GLU A 572 9.40 -43.45 15.41
C GLU A 572 8.94 -44.73 14.67
N PRO A 573 9.89 -45.59 14.23
CA PRO A 573 9.74 -46.37 13.01
C PRO A 573 9.38 -47.83 13.30
N VAL A 574 8.20 -48.31 12.88
CA VAL A 574 7.93 -49.77 12.85
C VAL A 574 6.98 -50.16 11.70
N GLU A 575 7.54 -51.03 10.85
CA GLU A 575 7.00 -52.18 10.11
C GLU A 575 5.60 -52.15 9.50
N GLU A 576 5.61 -52.52 8.21
CA GLU A 576 4.48 -53.04 7.44
C GLU A 576 3.62 -54.01 8.25
N THR A 577 2.38 -53.63 8.54
CA THR A 577 1.24 -54.55 8.44
C THR A 577 -0.05 -53.79 8.23
N ALA A 578 -0.76 -54.21 7.19
CA ALA A 578 -1.93 -53.57 6.61
C ALA A 578 -3.13 -53.49 7.56
N MET A 579 -3.84 -52.35 7.54
CA MET A 579 -5.30 -52.39 7.50
C MET A 579 -5.91 -51.10 6.94
N GLU A 580 -6.38 -51.24 5.69
CA GLU A 580 -7.59 -50.64 5.10
C GLU A 580 -7.92 -49.18 5.43
N VAL A 581 -7.34 -48.28 4.62
CA VAL A 581 -8.03 -47.06 4.20
C VAL A 581 -8.86 -47.40 2.97
N SER A 582 -10.13 -47.02 2.98
CA SER A 582 -11.09 -47.27 1.91
C SER A 582 -10.57 -46.81 0.56
N ALA A 583 -10.55 -47.73 -0.40
CA ALA A 583 -10.19 -47.50 -1.78
C ALA A 583 -11.00 -46.36 -2.40
N GLY A 584 -10.29 -45.30 -2.78
CA GLY A 584 -10.83 -44.12 -3.43
C GLY A 584 -9.76 -43.32 -4.17
N ASP A 585 -8.92 -44.01 -4.95
CA ASP A 585 -8.36 -43.53 -6.22
C ASP A 585 -7.33 -42.36 -6.22
N GLU A 586 -6.30 -42.40 -5.37
CA GLU A 586 -5.18 -41.42 -5.42
C GLU A 586 -3.74 -42.00 -5.50
N SER A 587 -3.54 -43.31 -5.66
CA SER A 587 -2.19 -43.91 -5.65
C SER A 587 -1.60 -44.30 -7.02
N VAL A 588 -2.15 -43.83 -8.15
CA VAL A 588 -1.65 -44.16 -9.51
C VAL A 588 -0.77 -43.06 -10.12
N TYR A 589 -0.44 -42.01 -9.37
CA TYR A 589 0.24 -40.81 -9.90
C TYR A 589 1.77 -40.90 -9.96
N ASP A 590 2.38 -41.94 -9.40
CA ASP A 590 3.81 -41.93 -9.05
C ASP A 590 4.74 -42.66 -10.05
N ALA A 591 4.20 -43.23 -11.14
CA ALA A 591 5.02 -43.98 -12.11
C ALA A 591 5.59 -43.12 -13.26
N THR A 592 5.34 -41.80 -13.25
CA THR A 592 5.91 -40.83 -14.20
C THR A 592 6.24 -39.48 -13.56
N ALA A 593 6.10 -39.33 -12.24
CA ALA A 593 6.55 -38.12 -11.57
C ALA A 593 8.06 -38.25 -11.42
N GLU A 594 8.83 -37.44 -12.15
CA GLU A 594 10.13 -37.04 -11.62
C GLU A 594 9.85 -36.53 -10.20
N THR A 595 10.44 -37.19 -9.21
CA THR A 595 10.30 -36.75 -7.82
C THR A 595 10.84 -35.32 -7.70
N LEU A 596 10.46 -34.59 -6.64
CA LEU A 596 11.08 -33.29 -6.38
C LEU A 596 12.61 -33.41 -6.38
N GLU A 597 13.12 -34.55 -5.90
CA GLU A 597 14.53 -34.94 -5.96
C GLU A 597 15.04 -35.15 -7.39
N ASP A 598 14.32 -35.85 -8.28
CA ASP A 598 14.77 -36.04 -9.67
C ASP A 598 14.83 -34.71 -10.47
N ILE A 599 13.86 -33.80 -10.26
CA ILE A 599 13.85 -32.47 -10.91
C ILE A 599 14.98 -31.57 -10.36
N LEU A 600 15.26 -31.67 -9.06
CA LEU A 600 16.33 -30.90 -8.40
C LEU A 600 17.72 -31.50 -8.70
N LEU A 601 17.84 -32.82 -8.88
CA LEU A 601 19.08 -33.54 -9.19
C LEU A 601 19.54 -33.35 -10.64
N GLU A 602 18.63 -33.09 -11.59
CA GLU A 602 19.00 -32.55 -12.93
C GLU A 602 19.43 -31.06 -12.86
N GLY A 603 19.32 -30.43 -11.69
CA GLY A 603 19.33 -28.99 -11.48
C GLY A 603 20.63 -28.35 -11.01
N GLU A 604 21.77 -29.07 -10.92
CA GLU A 604 23.06 -28.45 -10.54
C GLU A 604 23.69 -27.57 -11.63
N GLU A 605 23.14 -27.51 -12.85
CA GLU A 605 23.61 -26.54 -13.85
C GLU A 605 23.09 -25.12 -13.53
N GLU A 606 23.94 -24.10 -13.64
CA GLU A 606 23.51 -22.71 -13.46
C GLU A 606 22.45 -22.32 -14.50
N ILE A 607 21.51 -21.43 -14.13
CA ILE A 607 20.59 -20.82 -15.11
C ILE A 607 21.48 -20.10 -16.14
N PRO A 608 21.29 -20.33 -17.46
CA PRO A 608 22.09 -19.64 -18.46
C PRO A 608 22.03 -18.12 -18.24
N GLU A 609 23.18 -17.52 -17.94
CA GLU A 609 23.28 -16.07 -17.80
C GLU A 609 22.81 -15.40 -19.09
N PRO A 610 21.74 -14.59 -19.06
CA PRO A 610 21.27 -13.94 -20.27
C PRO A 610 22.30 -12.90 -20.72
N SER A 611 22.72 -12.99 -21.99
CA SER A 611 23.56 -11.98 -22.61
C SER A 611 22.72 -10.78 -23.01
N LEU A 612 23.02 -9.61 -22.46
CA LEU A 612 22.39 -8.34 -22.84
C LEU A 612 23.09 -7.73 -24.05
N GLU A 613 22.34 -7.18 -24.99
CA GLU A 613 22.88 -6.38 -26.08
C GLU A 613 23.27 -4.97 -25.62
N ASN A 614 24.17 -4.30 -26.35
CA ASN A 614 24.75 -3.02 -25.94
C ASN A 614 23.69 -1.98 -25.51
N ASP A 615 22.58 -1.86 -26.25
CA ASP A 615 21.55 -0.84 -25.98
C ASP A 615 20.87 -1.02 -24.60
N VAL A 616 20.62 -2.27 -24.20
CA VAL A 616 19.91 -2.60 -22.96
C VAL A 616 20.89 -2.89 -21.81
N LEU A 617 22.10 -3.34 -22.15
CA LEU A 617 23.22 -3.44 -21.20
C LEU A 617 23.54 -2.07 -20.56
N GLU A 618 23.48 -0.99 -21.33
CA GLU A 618 23.63 0.37 -20.79
C GLU A 618 22.56 0.71 -19.74
N ILE A 619 21.31 0.24 -19.93
CA ILE A 619 20.22 0.41 -18.94
C ILE A 619 20.58 -0.31 -17.64
N PHE A 620 21.10 -1.53 -17.73
CA PHE A 620 21.54 -2.28 -16.55
C PHE A 620 22.73 -1.64 -15.83
N GLN A 621 23.67 -1.05 -16.59
CA GLN A 621 24.80 -0.32 -16.02
C GLN A 621 24.37 0.95 -15.28
N GLU A 622 23.45 1.73 -15.83
CA GLU A 622 22.90 2.90 -15.14
C GLU A 622 22.07 2.50 -13.91
N PHE A 623 21.37 1.36 -13.95
CA PHE A 623 20.76 0.79 -12.74
C PHE A 623 21.80 0.54 -11.64
N LYS A 624 22.91 -0.15 -11.95
CA LYS A 624 23.99 -0.38 -10.99
C LYS A 624 24.55 0.93 -10.44
N LYS A 625 24.80 1.90 -11.31
CA LYS A 625 25.28 3.23 -10.91
C LYS A 625 24.30 3.98 -10.02
N GLY A 626 22.99 3.85 -10.26
CA GLY A 626 21.98 4.43 -9.37
C GLY A 626 22.02 3.85 -7.96
N ILE A 627 22.25 2.55 -7.83
CA ILE A 627 22.50 1.90 -6.53
C ILE A 627 23.77 2.49 -5.90
N GLU A 628 24.87 2.57 -6.65
CA GLU A 628 26.14 3.12 -6.16
C GLU A 628 25.98 4.58 -5.67
N THR A 629 25.28 5.44 -6.41
CA THR A 629 25.09 6.86 -6.03
C THR A 629 24.22 7.08 -4.79
N GLN A 630 23.29 6.17 -4.48
CA GLN A 630 22.53 6.22 -3.22
C GLN A 630 23.39 5.82 -2.01
N LEU A 631 24.55 5.20 -2.26
CA LEU A 631 25.40 4.59 -1.24
C LEU A 631 26.75 5.32 -1.09
N GLU A 632 27.13 6.19 -2.03
CA GLU A 632 28.34 7.05 -1.95
C GLU A 632 28.29 8.11 -0.83
N GLU A 633 27.15 8.26 -0.12
CA GLU A 633 27.06 9.10 1.08
C GLU A 633 27.43 8.38 2.40
N GLU A 634 27.75 7.07 2.39
CA GLU A 634 27.88 6.29 3.64
C GLU A 634 29.25 5.62 3.90
N ASP A 635 29.48 5.39 5.20
CA ASP A 635 30.68 4.85 5.87
C ASP A 635 31.09 3.45 5.35
N SER A 636 32.31 3.02 5.68
CA SER A 636 32.87 1.70 5.37
C SER A 636 31.97 0.51 5.77
N GLU A 637 31.13 0.71 6.79
CA GLU A 637 30.08 -0.23 7.21
C GLU A 637 29.08 -0.55 6.09
N THR A 638 28.66 0.46 5.33
CA THR A 638 27.64 0.30 4.27
C THR A 638 28.22 -0.49 3.10
N HIS A 639 29.44 -0.16 2.65
CA HIS A 639 30.13 -0.96 1.63
C HIS A 639 30.37 -2.41 2.07
N TYR A 640 30.65 -2.64 3.36
CA TYR A 640 30.81 -3.99 3.89
C TYR A 640 29.48 -4.77 3.84
N ASN A 641 28.38 -4.18 4.30
CA ASN A 641 27.06 -4.82 4.28
C ASN A 641 26.56 -5.08 2.85
N LEU A 642 26.84 -4.17 1.91
CA LEU A 642 26.52 -4.37 0.50
C LEU A 642 27.33 -5.50 -0.11
N GLY A 643 28.61 -5.60 0.23
CA GLY A 643 29.44 -6.73 -0.17
C GLY A 643 28.85 -8.07 0.30
N ILE A 644 28.30 -8.12 1.52
CA ILE A 644 27.60 -9.31 2.03
C ILE A 644 26.36 -9.58 1.19
N ALA A 645 25.52 -8.58 0.96
CA ALA A 645 24.31 -8.74 0.15
C ALA A 645 24.64 -9.26 -1.26
N TYR A 646 25.61 -8.65 -1.95
CA TYR A 646 26.04 -9.11 -3.27
C TYR A 646 26.64 -10.53 -3.24
N LYS A 647 27.36 -10.89 -2.17
CA LYS A 647 27.90 -12.25 -2.02
C LYS A 647 26.78 -13.28 -1.84
N GLU A 648 25.79 -13.00 -1.00
CA GLU A 648 24.61 -13.87 -0.80
C GLU A 648 23.76 -13.97 -2.07
N MET A 649 23.74 -12.92 -2.89
CA MET A 649 23.12 -12.90 -4.22
C MET A 649 23.97 -13.60 -5.31
N GLY A 650 25.16 -14.11 -4.99
CA GLY A 650 26.05 -14.75 -5.95
C GLY A 650 26.77 -13.80 -6.93
N LEU A 651 26.59 -12.49 -6.78
CA LEU A 651 27.24 -11.45 -7.58
C LEU A 651 28.67 -11.21 -7.08
N LEU A 652 29.53 -12.22 -7.22
CA LEU A 652 30.86 -12.26 -6.58
C LEU A 652 31.78 -11.12 -7.03
N ASP A 653 31.68 -10.63 -8.27
CA ASP A 653 32.51 -9.53 -8.75
C ASP A 653 32.12 -8.18 -8.14
N ASP A 654 30.82 -7.93 -8.02
CA ASP A 654 30.31 -6.73 -7.34
C ASP A 654 30.62 -6.81 -5.83
N ALA A 655 30.43 -7.98 -5.21
CA ALA A 655 30.82 -8.21 -3.81
C ALA A 655 32.31 -7.93 -3.56
N ILE A 656 33.20 -8.41 -4.44
CA ILE A 656 34.65 -8.16 -4.33
C ILE A 656 34.95 -6.66 -4.44
N LYS A 657 34.29 -5.93 -5.36
CA LYS A 657 34.48 -4.47 -5.49
C LYS A 657 34.10 -3.75 -4.20
N GLU A 658 32.95 -4.09 -3.61
CA GLU A 658 32.47 -3.47 -2.38
C GLU A 658 33.35 -3.78 -1.17
N PHE A 659 33.75 -5.04 -1.00
CA PHE A 659 34.68 -5.39 0.07
C PHE A 659 36.07 -4.76 -0.12
N GLN A 660 36.53 -4.57 -1.36
CA GLN A 660 37.77 -3.81 -1.61
C GLN A 660 37.63 -2.36 -1.15
N THR A 661 36.48 -1.73 -1.40
CA THR A 661 36.20 -0.36 -0.95
C THR A 661 36.11 -0.28 0.58
N ALA A 662 35.33 -1.15 1.22
CA ALA A 662 35.23 -1.25 2.69
C ALA A 662 36.59 -1.55 3.35
N SER A 663 37.45 -2.34 2.69
CA SER A 663 38.76 -2.69 3.26
C SER A 663 39.73 -1.51 3.37
N LYS A 664 39.45 -0.38 2.68
CA LYS A 664 40.30 0.83 2.73
C LYS A 664 40.24 1.56 4.08
N ASP A 665 39.16 1.38 4.85
CA ASP A 665 39.05 1.91 6.20
C ASP A 665 39.49 0.88 7.23
N ASN A 666 40.24 1.35 8.24
CA ASN A 666 40.84 0.55 9.29
C ASN A 666 39.80 -0.18 10.15
N SER A 667 38.59 0.39 10.30
CA SER A 667 37.51 -0.20 11.10
C SER A 667 36.98 -1.53 10.52
N LYS A 668 37.00 -1.67 9.19
CA LYS A 668 36.45 -2.82 8.45
C LYS A 668 37.48 -3.63 7.67
N THR A 669 38.75 -3.23 7.66
CA THR A 669 39.81 -3.94 6.93
C THR A 669 39.83 -5.44 7.20
N VAL A 670 39.72 -5.85 8.46
CA VAL A 670 39.75 -7.28 8.86
C VAL A 670 38.52 -8.02 8.35
N GLN A 671 37.32 -7.48 8.60
CA GLN A 671 36.06 -8.10 8.20
C GLN A 671 35.93 -8.18 6.67
N ALA A 672 36.22 -7.09 5.96
CA ALA A 672 36.17 -7.03 4.50
C ALA A 672 37.24 -7.93 3.83
N SER A 673 38.45 -8.01 4.40
CA SER A 673 39.50 -8.90 3.88
C SER A 673 39.17 -10.39 4.07
N SER A 674 38.44 -10.74 5.14
CA SER A 674 37.92 -12.10 5.34
C SER A 674 36.92 -12.46 4.25
N MET A 675 35.95 -11.58 3.99
CA MET A 675 34.95 -11.79 2.95
C MET A 675 35.56 -11.83 1.55
N LEU A 676 36.56 -11.00 1.25
CA LEU A 676 37.35 -11.09 0.01
C LEU A 676 38.03 -12.46 -0.14
N GLY A 677 38.60 -12.98 0.96
CA GLY A 677 39.19 -14.31 1.00
C GLY A 677 38.20 -15.40 0.59
N LEU A 678 36.98 -15.35 1.13
CA LEU A 678 35.91 -16.28 0.80
C LEU A 678 35.43 -16.14 -0.65
N CYS A 679 35.18 -14.91 -1.12
CA CYS A 679 34.79 -14.65 -2.51
C CYS A 679 35.83 -15.19 -3.50
N TYR A 680 37.12 -15.00 -3.23
CA TYR A 680 38.17 -15.56 -4.07
C TYR A 680 38.28 -17.09 -4.00
N ILE A 681 37.90 -17.74 -2.88
CA ILE A 681 37.82 -19.21 -2.80
C ILE A 681 36.68 -19.72 -3.69
N GLU A 682 35.51 -19.07 -3.63
CA GLU A 682 34.33 -19.40 -4.44
C GLU A 682 34.60 -19.21 -5.94
N LYS A 683 35.31 -18.14 -6.33
CA LYS A 683 35.78 -17.92 -7.71
C LYS A 683 36.98 -18.78 -8.15
N GLU A 684 37.45 -19.69 -7.30
CA GLU A 684 38.65 -20.52 -7.53
C GLU A 684 39.97 -19.74 -7.72
N LEU A 685 40.02 -18.47 -7.30
CA LEU A 685 41.18 -17.59 -7.35
C LEU A 685 42.06 -17.76 -6.10
N TYR A 686 42.50 -18.99 -5.83
CA TYR A 686 43.16 -19.36 -4.57
C TYR A 686 44.41 -18.53 -4.20
N PRO A 687 45.27 -18.07 -5.13
CA PRO A 687 46.39 -17.20 -4.77
C PRO A 687 45.97 -15.86 -4.16
N LEU A 688 44.87 -15.26 -4.65
CA LEU A 688 44.33 -14.02 -4.10
C LEU A 688 43.65 -14.27 -2.75
N ALA A 689 42.90 -15.38 -2.63
CA ALA A 689 42.32 -15.80 -1.36
C ALA A 689 43.38 -15.94 -0.26
N ILE A 690 44.51 -16.58 -0.57
CA ILE A 690 45.63 -16.76 0.38
C ILE A 690 46.22 -15.42 0.82
N ASP A 691 46.35 -14.44 -0.08
CA ASP A 691 46.87 -13.12 0.26
C ASP A 691 45.90 -12.35 1.17
N SER A 692 44.61 -12.35 0.84
CA SER A 692 43.56 -11.71 1.65
C SER A 692 43.46 -12.32 3.04
N LEU A 693 43.41 -13.66 3.16
CA LEU A 693 43.28 -14.34 4.45
C LEU A 693 44.53 -14.22 5.33
N LYS A 694 45.72 -14.03 4.74
CA LYS A 694 46.92 -13.70 5.52
C LYS A 694 46.85 -12.30 6.10
N LYS A 695 46.41 -11.32 5.31
CA LYS A 695 46.22 -9.95 5.80
C LYS A 695 45.25 -9.90 6.96
N VAL A 696 44.23 -10.76 6.96
CA VAL A 696 43.33 -10.93 8.11
C VAL A 696 44.11 -11.43 9.33
N LEU A 697 44.84 -12.55 9.20
CA LEU A 697 45.60 -13.13 10.32
C LEU A 697 46.73 -12.23 10.84
N ASP A 698 47.29 -11.36 10.01
CA ASP A 698 48.32 -10.40 10.42
C ASP A 698 47.73 -9.23 11.25
N ASN A 699 46.42 -8.96 11.12
CA ASN A 699 45.71 -7.86 11.78
C ASN A 699 44.74 -8.30 12.89
N ILE A 700 44.41 -9.60 12.98
CA ILE A 700 43.64 -10.16 14.10
C ILE A 700 44.57 -10.33 15.32
N ILE A 701 44.25 -9.63 16.40
CA ILE A 701 45.00 -9.69 17.67
C ILE A 701 44.49 -10.82 18.57
N GLU A 702 43.18 -11.05 18.57
CA GLU A 702 42.53 -12.03 19.44
C GLU A 702 42.49 -13.43 18.81
N ARG A 703 42.76 -14.47 19.59
CA ARG A 703 42.74 -15.88 19.12
C ARG A 703 41.39 -16.55 19.41
N ASP A 704 40.33 -15.87 19.00
CA ASP A 704 38.95 -16.31 19.13
C ASP A 704 38.54 -17.28 17.99
N ASP A 705 37.26 -17.61 17.92
CA ASP A 705 36.73 -18.51 16.89
C ASP A 705 36.89 -17.95 15.47
N ALA A 706 36.90 -16.63 15.30
CA ALA A 706 37.11 -15.98 14.00
C ALA A 706 38.56 -16.16 13.51
N TYR A 707 39.55 -16.08 14.42
CA TYR A 707 40.94 -16.41 14.10
C TYR A 707 41.09 -17.86 13.61
N TRP A 708 40.50 -18.82 14.32
CA TRP A 708 40.59 -20.24 13.95
C TRP A 708 39.78 -20.58 12.69
N GLY A 709 38.64 -19.92 12.48
CA GLY A 709 37.85 -20.00 11.25
C GLY A 709 38.64 -19.52 10.03
N THR A 710 39.23 -18.31 10.11
CA THR A 710 40.08 -17.75 9.04
C THR A 710 41.26 -18.65 8.73
N LYS A 711 41.88 -19.25 9.76
CA LYS A 711 43.00 -20.17 9.60
C LYS A 711 42.59 -21.47 8.89
N TYR A 712 41.38 -21.96 9.15
CA TYR A 712 40.79 -23.10 8.45
C TYR A 712 40.52 -22.78 6.98
N ASP A 713 39.98 -21.60 6.69
CA ASP A 713 39.70 -21.15 5.33
C ASP A 713 41.01 -20.95 4.54
N LEU A 714 42.06 -20.43 5.21
CA LEU A 714 43.41 -20.35 4.64
C LEU A 714 44.01 -21.74 4.36
N ALA A 715 43.85 -22.69 5.28
CA ALA A 715 44.32 -24.06 5.09
C ALA A 715 43.62 -24.74 3.90
N SER A 716 42.31 -24.53 3.78
CA SER A 716 41.48 -25.00 2.66
C SER A 716 41.88 -24.35 1.33
N ALA A 717 42.16 -23.04 1.33
CA ALA A 717 42.68 -22.34 0.15
C ALA A 717 44.05 -22.90 -0.27
N TYR A 718 44.95 -23.20 0.67
CA TYR A 718 46.24 -23.84 0.36
C TYR A 718 46.08 -25.26 -0.19
N GLU A 719 45.14 -26.04 0.34
CA GLU A 719 44.83 -27.39 -0.17
C GLU A 719 44.34 -27.32 -1.62
N LYS A 720 43.34 -26.48 -1.91
CA LYS A 720 42.78 -26.30 -3.26
C LYS A 720 43.82 -25.71 -4.23
N ASN A 721 44.72 -24.85 -3.74
CA ASN A 721 45.86 -24.34 -4.51
C ASN A 721 47.01 -25.38 -4.70
N GLY A 722 46.84 -26.61 -4.22
CA GLY A 722 47.81 -27.70 -4.36
C GLY A 722 49.01 -27.65 -3.40
N ASN A 723 49.04 -26.72 -2.45
CA ASN A 723 50.09 -26.59 -1.44
C ASN A 723 49.76 -27.44 -0.19
N ILE A 724 49.75 -28.76 -0.39
CA ILE A 724 49.37 -29.76 0.62
C ILE A 724 50.21 -29.66 1.90
N LYS A 725 51.49 -29.28 1.77
CA LYS A 725 52.40 -29.15 2.92
C LYS A 725 51.91 -28.05 3.88
N LYS A 726 51.66 -26.84 3.37
CA LYS A 726 51.18 -25.72 4.20
C LYS A 726 49.76 -25.95 4.72
N ALA A 727 48.90 -26.56 3.90
CA ALA A 727 47.56 -26.95 4.35
C ALA A 727 47.63 -27.91 5.55
N THR A 728 48.48 -28.94 5.48
CA THR A 728 48.67 -29.92 6.57
C THR A 728 49.24 -29.27 7.83
N GLU A 729 50.21 -28.37 7.69
CA GLU A 729 50.77 -27.60 8.81
C GLU A 729 49.68 -26.81 9.55
N LEU A 730 48.87 -26.05 8.80
CA LEU A 730 47.79 -25.23 9.38
C LEU A 730 46.66 -26.07 9.98
N PHE A 731 46.22 -27.13 9.31
CA PHE A 731 45.20 -28.04 9.86
C PHE A 731 45.70 -28.76 11.12
N THR A 732 46.98 -29.11 11.20
CA THR A 732 47.57 -29.70 12.41
C THR A 732 47.55 -28.71 13.56
N GLU A 733 47.86 -27.46 13.30
CA GLU A 733 47.82 -26.40 14.31
C GLU A 733 46.39 -26.15 14.83
N ILE A 734 45.39 -26.15 13.94
CA ILE A 734 43.97 -26.06 14.32
C ILE A 734 43.56 -27.28 15.15
N TYR A 735 43.93 -28.49 14.73
CA TYR A 735 43.64 -29.73 15.45
C TYR A 735 44.25 -29.77 16.85
N SER A 736 45.47 -29.25 17.02
CA SER A 736 46.13 -29.14 18.33
C SER A 736 45.40 -28.20 19.28
N ASN A 737 44.68 -27.19 18.77
CA ASN A 737 43.89 -26.28 19.56
C ASN A 737 42.48 -26.85 19.86
N ASN A 738 41.79 -27.33 18.83
CA ASN A 738 40.49 -27.96 18.95
C ASN A 738 40.33 -29.07 17.89
N ALA A 739 40.41 -30.32 18.36
CA ALA A 739 40.37 -31.51 17.50
C ALA A 739 39.05 -31.68 16.73
N LYS A 740 37.94 -31.08 17.19
CA LYS A 740 36.61 -31.19 16.56
C LYS A 740 36.23 -29.97 15.71
N PHE A 741 37.07 -28.94 15.66
CA PHE A 741 36.77 -27.71 14.92
C PHE A 741 36.60 -28.01 13.43
N ARG A 742 35.39 -27.75 12.88
CA ARG A 742 35.04 -27.96 11.46
C ARG A 742 35.54 -29.30 10.88
N LYS A 743 35.45 -30.39 11.67
CA LYS A 743 35.88 -31.76 11.28
C LYS A 743 37.33 -31.83 10.76
N VAL A 744 38.23 -31.05 11.37
CA VAL A 744 39.64 -30.97 10.95
C VAL A 744 40.39 -32.30 11.10
N ASP A 745 39.94 -33.19 11.97
CA ASP A 745 40.42 -34.55 12.16
C ASP A 745 40.20 -35.43 10.92
N GLU A 746 39.00 -35.41 10.35
CA GLU A 746 38.68 -36.06 9.08
C GLU A 746 39.54 -35.49 7.96
N LYS A 747 39.66 -34.16 7.90
CA LYS A 747 40.44 -33.45 6.89
C LYS A 747 41.92 -33.84 6.92
N LEU A 748 42.54 -33.90 8.11
CA LEU A 748 43.91 -34.36 8.27
C LEU A 748 44.11 -35.83 7.86
N ASN A 749 43.12 -36.70 8.09
CA ASN A 749 43.19 -38.09 7.66
C ASN A 749 43.14 -38.21 6.12
N THR A 750 42.31 -37.42 5.45
CA THR A 750 42.26 -37.35 3.97
C THR A 750 43.56 -36.80 3.37
N LEU A 751 44.18 -35.80 4.00
CA LEU A 751 45.45 -35.23 3.56
C LEU A 751 46.64 -36.17 3.76
N LYS A 752 46.65 -36.93 4.87
CA LYS A 752 47.65 -37.98 5.10
C LYS A 752 47.52 -39.13 4.09
N GLY A 753 46.29 -39.52 3.76
CA GLY A 753 46.01 -40.53 2.73
C GLY A 753 46.42 -40.10 1.31
N SER A 754 46.24 -38.83 0.96
CA SER A 754 46.65 -38.28 -0.35
C SER A 754 48.15 -38.01 -0.46
N SER A 755 48.85 -37.74 0.66
CA SER A 755 50.32 -37.61 0.70
C SER A 755 51.05 -38.94 0.42
N ALA A 756 50.40 -40.08 0.70
CA ALA A 756 50.91 -41.42 0.38
C ALA A 756 50.77 -41.78 -1.12
N ALA A 757 50.01 -41.00 -1.90
CA ALA A 757 49.67 -41.31 -3.30
C ALA A 757 50.36 -40.39 -4.35
N LYS A 758 51.16 -39.39 -3.95
CA LYS A 758 51.86 -38.49 -4.88
C LYS A 758 53.33 -38.27 -4.51
N THR A 759 54.15 -39.30 -4.71
CA THR A 759 55.57 -39.11 -5.02
C THR A 759 55.75 -39.01 -6.53
N GLU A 760 55.36 -37.89 -7.12
CA GLU A 760 55.89 -37.43 -8.41
C GLU A 760 55.56 -35.94 -8.56
N ALA A 761 56.60 -35.11 -8.62
CA ALA A 761 56.48 -33.67 -8.70
C ALA A 761 56.11 -33.23 -10.13
N PRO A 762 55.07 -32.39 -10.33
CA PRO A 762 54.95 -31.62 -11.55
C PRO A 762 55.76 -30.31 -11.41
N THR A 763 56.51 -30.03 -12.47
CA THR A 763 57.35 -28.85 -12.68
C THR A 763 56.55 -27.53 -12.70
N PRO A 764 57.16 -26.39 -12.36
CA PRO A 764 56.46 -25.10 -12.36
C PRO A 764 56.14 -24.65 -13.78
N ALA A 765 54.86 -24.62 -14.14
CA ALA A 765 54.38 -23.96 -15.35
C ALA A 765 54.59 -22.44 -15.24
N LYS A 766 55.12 -21.87 -16.32
CA LYS A 766 55.54 -20.46 -16.44
C LYS A 766 54.38 -19.49 -16.17
N LYS A 767 54.65 -18.47 -15.33
CA LYS A 767 53.83 -17.27 -15.17
C LYS A 767 53.55 -16.62 -16.53
N LYS A 768 52.29 -16.63 -16.98
CA LYS A 768 51.78 -15.60 -17.90
C LYS A 768 51.45 -14.37 -17.06
N LYS A 769 52.19 -13.27 -17.28
CA LYS A 769 51.81 -11.95 -16.79
C LYS A 769 50.67 -11.46 -17.70
N GLU A 770 49.43 -11.60 -17.25
CA GLU A 770 48.38 -10.71 -17.75
C GLU A 770 48.39 -9.48 -16.86
N ARG A 771 48.80 -8.36 -17.47
CA ARG A 771 48.70 -7.04 -16.88
C ARG A 771 47.22 -6.67 -16.89
N ILE A 772 46.59 -6.66 -15.72
CA ILE A 772 45.32 -5.97 -15.54
C ILE A 772 45.65 -4.47 -15.63
N SER A 773 45.14 -3.83 -16.68
CA SER A 773 45.15 -2.38 -16.86
C SER A 773 43.97 -1.84 -16.06
N TYR A 774 44.24 -0.97 -15.09
CA TYR A 774 43.23 -0.12 -14.49
C TYR A 774 42.89 0.98 -15.49
N ILE A 775 41.71 0.90 -16.12
CA ILE A 775 40.85 2.02 -16.49
C ILE A 775 39.42 1.55 -16.27
#